data_AF-A0A011QQH1-F1
#
_entry.id   AF-A0A011QQH1-F1
#
_cell.length_a   1.000
_cell.length_b   1.000
_cell.length_c   1.000
_cell.angle_alpha   90.00
_cell.angle_beta   90.00
_cell.angle_gamma   90.00
#
_symmetry.space_group_name_H-M   'P 1'
#
loop_
_entity.id
_entity.type
_entity.pdbx_description
1 polymer ?
#
loop_
_entity_poly.entity_id
_entity_poly.type
_entity_poly.pdbx_seq_one_letter_code
_entity_poly.pdbx_strand_id
1 'polypeptide(L)'
;MADKSFLITIGDRSVGGLSARDQLVGPWQVACADVAVTLMSFDGYLGEAFAIGERTPVATIDAVASGRMAVGEALTNIAAADVESLGDVKLSANWMAAAGFPGEDARLFDTVRAVSDLCQGIGIAIPVGKDSLSMRTSWRDPDNGRERQVVSPLSLIVTAFAPVTDARRTLTPQLVLDAGETDLLLIDLGRGRNRVGCSALAQVHSATGNETPDVDDAALLPAFFAAVRRLAGERLLLAYHDRSDGGLFATVCEMAFAARCGVSLDTDGLCYDPLSNDVDGNEKRPDLLRGRSFELLLRALFCEELGAVVQIRRTDRGRVMDILRAAGLGACSQFIGAPNPWDRIRIIRNARAVLDEKRVDLRRAWSETSYHLQRLRDHPECAQEEYDRLLDGDDPGLSFSLSFDPAEDVAAPFINSGARPRVAILREQGVNGHVEMAAAFDRAGFAAVDVHMSDILAGRAQLADFNCVVACGGFSYGDVLGAGQGWAKTILFNARARDNFAAFFARPATFALGVCNGCQMMSALREMIPGAEAWPRFERNRVEQFEARFSLVELPASPSIFFAGMAGSRLPVVVSHGEGRAVFAAHEHEARAIVAMRYVDHHGRPSEVYPYNPNGSPGGATGFTTADGRFSIMMPHPERVFRGVQMSWHPADWEARGRHDSPWLRMFRNARRWLG
;
A
#
# COMPACT_ATOMS: atom_id res chain seq x y z
N MET A 1 18.66 -3.49 -2.04
CA MET A 1 17.25 -3.83 -1.78
C MET A 1 16.43 -3.72 -3.05
N ALA A 2 15.28 -4.39 -3.12
CA ALA A 2 14.48 -4.50 -4.33
C ALA A 2 12.98 -4.30 -4.06
N ASP A 3 12.25 -3.91 -5.10
CA ASP A 3 10.79 -3.76 -5.15
C ASP A 3 10.06 -5.02 -4.70
N LYS A 4 8.98 -4.82 -3.94
CA LYS A 4 8.14 -5.90 -3.40
C LYS A 4 6.82 -6.07 -4.13
N SER A 5 6.57 -5.37 -5.23
CA SER A 5 5.28 -5.38 -5.95
C SER A 5 4.73 -6.80 -6.20
N PHE A 6 5.56 -7.78 -6.54
CA PHE A 6 5.15 -9.19 -6.71
C PHE A 6 4.52 -9.85 -5.47
N LEU A 7 4.81 -9.37 -4.25
CA LEU A 7 4.18 -9.80 -3.00
C LEU A 7 2.94 -8.97 -2.65
N ILE A 8 2.90 -7.71 -3.08
CA ILE A 8 1.89 -6.73 -2.66
C ILE A 8 0.63 -6.78 -3.53
N THR A 9 0.77 -6.92 -4.85
CA THR A 9 -0.35 -6.80 -5.78
C THR A 9 -1.19 -8.07 -5.88
N ILE A 10 -0.68 -9.20 -5.36
CA ILE A 10 -1.36 -10.49 -5.32
C ILE A 10 -2.31 -10.66 -4.13
N GLY A 11 -2.24 -9.77 -3.14
CA GLY A 11 -3.08 -9.79 -1.93
C GLY A 11 -4.01 -8.58 -1.89
N ASP A 12 -5.26 -8.78 -1.49
CA ASP A 12 -6.22 -7.68 -1.28
C ASP A 12 -5.70 -6.71 -0.20
N ARG A 13 -5.88 -5.40 -0.43
CA ARG A 13 -5.45 -4.31 0.48
C ARG A 13 -6.58 -3.36 0.88
N SER A 14 -7.83 -3.76 0.61
CA SER A 14 -8.99 -2.86 0.58
C SER A 14 -10.28 -3.48 1.12
N VAL A 15 -10.38 -4.82 1.14
CA VAL A 15 -11.57 -5.54 1.62
C VAL A 15 -11.92 -5.14 3.06
N GLY A 16 -13.21 -4.97 3.32
CA GLY A 16 -13.73 -4.40 4.55
C GLY A 16 -13.82 -2.87 4.52
N GLY A 17 -13.22 -2.19 3.53
CA GLY A 17 -13.34 -0.74 3.34
C GLY A 17 -12.78 0.08 4.51
N LEU A 18 -11.80 -0.45 5.25
CA LEU A 18 -11.21 0.23 6.40
C LEU A 18 -9.71 0.46 6.25
N SER A 19 -9.11 0.13 5.11
CA SER A 19 -7.70 0.44 4.85
C SER A 19 -7.54 1.94 4.61
N ALA A 20 -6.68 2.60 5.39
CA ALA A 20 -6.31 4.01 5.20
C ALA A 20 -4.90 4.19 4.66
N ARG A 21 -3.98 3.30 5.03
CA ARG A 21 -2.63 3.26 4.48
C ARG A 21 -2.25 1.82 4.13
N ASP A 22 -2.15 1.55 2.83
CA ASP A 22 -1.54 0.34 2.29
C ASP A 22 -0.07 0.58 1.90
N GLN A 23 0.60 -0.48 1.46
CA GLN A 23 2.03 -0.50 1.11
C GLN A 23 2.38 0.39 -0.08
N LEU A 24 1.42 0.66 -0.97
CA LEU A 24 1.63 1.46 -2.17
C LEU A 24 1.46 2.95 -1.86
N VAL A 25 2.45 3.74 -2.29
CA VAL A 25 2.57 5.16 -1.95
C VAL A 25 2.50 6.03 -3.21
N GLY A 26 1.77 7.13 -3.09
CA GLY A 26 1.76 8.21 -4.06
C GLY A 26 1.06 7.88 -5.38
N PRO A 27 1.03 8.84 -6.32
CA PRO A 27 0.29 8.69 -7.57
C PRO A 27 0.91 7.64 -8.51
N TRP A 28 2.13 7.17 -8.23
CA TRP A 28 2.76 6.09 -9.00
C TRP A 28 2.71 4.74 -8.30
N GLN A 29 2.04 4.66 -7.13
CA GLN A 29 1.79 3.44 -6.36
C GLN A 29 3.08 2.62 -6.12
N VAL A 30 4.09 3.24 -5.51
CA VAL A 30 5.38 2.59 -5.20
C VAL A 30 5.31 1.85 -3.87
N ALA A 31 5.71 0.58 -3.83
CA ALA A 31 5.63 -0.27 -2.65
C ALA A 31 6.73 0.05 -1.61
N CYS A 32 6.55 1.12 -0.84
CA CYS A 32 7.55 1.63 0.12
C CYS A 32 6.95 2.23 1.41
N ALA A 33 5.65 2.06 1.69
CA ALA A 33 5.11 2.57 2.96
C ALA A 33 5.73 1.82 4.17
N ASP A 34 6.17 2.58 5.18
CA ASP A 34 6.76 2.05 6.42
C ASP A 34 5.73 1.35 7.32
N VAL A 35 4.48 1.82 7.28
CA VAL A 35 3.42 1.43 8.22
C VAL A 35 2.11 1.20 7.47
N ALA A 36 1.37 0.17 7.89
CA ALA A 36 -0.01 -0.02 7.48
C ALA A 36 -0.95 0.61 8.52
N VAL A 37 -2.04 1.26 8.06
CA VAL A 37 -3.04 1.88 8.94
C VAL A 37 -4.45 1.49 8.50
N THR A 38 -5.24 0.99 9.44
CA THR A 38 -6.67 0.71 9.29
C THR A 38 -7.52 1.69 10.09
N LEU A 39 -8.80 1.81 9.75
CA LEU A 39 -9.80 2.61 10.43
C LEU A 39 -10.61 1.72 11.38
N MET A 40 -10.95 2.26 12.56
CA MET A 40 -11.80 1.53 13.51
C MET A 40 -13.25 1.41 13.04
N SER A 41 -13.71 2.33 12.18
CA SER A 41 -15.09 2.31 11.66
C SER A 41 -15.25 3.12 10.37
N PHE A 42 -16.43 3.04 9.76
CA PHE A 42 -16.80 3.87 8.60
C PHE A 42 -17.08 5.33 8.95
N ASP A 43 -17.06 5.68 10.23
CA ASP A 43 -17.18 7.04 10.76
C ASP A 43 -15.93 7.42 11.59
N GLY A 44 -15.58 8.70 11.55
CA GLY A 44 -14.38 9.21 12.23
C GLY A 44 -13.06 8.74 11.61
N TYR A 45 -11.94 9.08 12.26
CA TYR A 45 -10.58 8.89 11.72
C TYR A 45 -9.65 8.12 12.64
N LEU A 46 -10.18 7.57 13.74
CA LEU A 46 -9.44 6.68 14.61
C LEU A 46 -9.11 5.37 13.88
N GLY A 47 -8.00 4.75 14.25
CA GLY A 47 -7.51 3.57 13.55
C GLY A 47 -6.55 2.71 14.34
N GLU A 48 -5.91 1.77 13.65
CA GLU A 48 -4.84 0.93 14.17
C GLU A 48 -3.66 0.95 13.19
N ALA A 49 -2.43 1.01 13.71
CA ALA A 49 -1.19 0.97 12.94
C ALA A 49 -0.44 -0.34 13.15
N PHE A 50 0.19 -0.82 12.09
CA PHE A 50 0.97 -2.06 12.05
C PHE A 50 2.31 -1.80 11.36
N ALA A 51 3.41 -2.16 12.02
CA ALA A 51 4.76 -2.08 11.46
C ALA A 51 5.56 -3.33 11.82
N ILE A 52 6.55 -3.66 11.00
CA ILE A 52 7.43 -4.81 11.21
C ILE A 52 8.86 -4.29 11.34
N GLY A 53 9.65 -4.94 12.20
CA GLY A 53 11.10 -4.77 12.26
C GLY A 53 11.78 -6.13 12.38
N GLU A 54 12.88 -6.30 11.64
CA GLU A 54 13.67 -7.51 11.66
C GLU A 54 15.11 -7.24 11.21
N ARG A 55 16.06 -7.94 11.80
CA ARG A 55 17.47 -7.78 11.43
C ARG A 55 18.20 -9.11 11.51
N THR A 56 17.61 -10.13 10.92
CA THR A 56 18.07 -11.52 11.04
C THR A 56 19.56 -11.72 10.69
N PRO A 57 20.12 -11.11 9.63
CA PRO A 57 21.53 -11.26 9.29
C PRO A 57 22.50 -10.82 10.40
N VAL A 58 22.16 -9.79 11.18
CA VAL A 58 23.00 -9.27 12.28
C VAL A 58 23.28 -10.35 13.33
N ALA A 59 22.35 -11.30 13.52
CA ALA A 59 22.50 -12.38 14.49
C ALA A 59 23.68 -13.32 14.20
N THR A 60 24.21 -13.31 12.98
CA THR A 60 25.40 -14.09 12.61
C THR A 60 26.67 -13.60 13.31
N ILE A 61 26.75 -12.29 13.60
CA ILE A 61 27.85 -11.66 14.36
C ILE A 61 27.41 -11.40 15.80
N ASP A 62 26.27 -10.74 15.99
CA ASP A 62 25.74 -10.35 17.30
C ASP A 62 24.22 -10.58 17.37
N ALA A 63 23.84 -11.70 18.00
CA ALA A 63 22.45 -12.06 18.23
C ALA A 63 21.70 -11.06 19.12
N VAL A 64 22.40 -10.45 20.08
CA VAL A 64 21.80 -9.52 21.03
C VAL A 64 21.45 -8.20 20.32
N ALA A 65 22.37 -7.71 19.49
CA ALA A 65 22.13 -6.54 18.64
C ALA A 65 20.99 -6.78 17.65
N SER A 66 20.87 -7.97 17.05
CA SER A 66 19.78 -8.26 16.10
C SER A 66 18.40 -8.12 16.75
N GLY A 67 18.25 -8.58 18.00
CA GLY A 67 17.01 -8.43 18.74
C GLY A 67 16.66 -6.97 19.04
N ARG A 68 17.64 -6.17 19.47
CA ARG A 68 17.43 -4.73 19.74
C ARG A 68 17.11 -3.95 18.47
N MET A 69 17.82 -4.24 17.37
CA MET A 69 17.58 -3.64 16.07
C MET A 69 16.19 -3.97 15.53
N ALA A 70 15.72 -5.21 15.68
CA ALA A 70 14.36 -5.59 15.26
C ALA A 70 13.27 -4.80 16.01
N VAL A 71 13.45 -4.55 17.32
CA VAL A 71 12.56 -3.66 18.08
C VAL A 71 12.67 -2.23 17.56
N GLY A 72 13.90 -1.73 17.42
CA GLY A 72 14.14 -0.35 16.98
C GLY A 72 13.55 -0.03 15.61
N GLU A 73 13.70 -0.93 14.64
CA GLU A 73 13.13 -0.78 13.29
C GLU A 73 11.60 -0.78 13.31
N ALA A 74 10.97 -1.66 14.10
CA ALA A 74 9.52 -1.65 14.24
C ALA A 74 9.02 -0.30 14.78
N LEU A 75 9.80 0.36 15.64
CA LEU A 75 9.50 1.68 16.19
C LEU A 75 9.78 2.83 15.21
N THR A 76 10.85 2.75 14.41
CA THR A 76 11.10 3.74 13.36
C THR A 76 10.03 3.64 12.27
N ASN A 77 9.60 2.45 11.89
CA ASN A 77 8.50 2.29 10.95
C ASN A 77 7.16 2.83 11.49
N ILE A 78 6.75 2.43 12.71
CA ILE A 78 5.44 2.84 13.25
C ILE A 78 5.36 4.34 13.58
N ALA A 79 6.51 5.03 13.74
CA ALA A 79 6.56 6.47 13.99
C ALA A 79 5.92 7.31 12.85
N ALA A 80 5.76 6.74 11.65
CA ALA A 80 5.04 7.35 10.54
C ALA A 80 3.53 7.53 10.81
N ALA A 81 2.92 6.70 11.67
CA ALA A 81 1.50 6.78 12.04
C ALA A 81 1.24 7.77 13.19
N ASP A 82 0.02 8.35 13.26
CA ASP A 82 -0.37 9.33 14.31
C ASP A 82 -0.74 8.65 15.64
N VAL A 83 0.24 7.95 16.20
CA VAL A 83 0.19 7.32 17.52
C VAL A 83 0.52 8.37 18.59
N GLU A 84 -0.31 8.43 19.64
CA GLU A 84 -0.22 9.49 20.67
C GLU A 84 1.07 9.39 21.50
N SER A 85 1.39 8.19 22.01
CA SER A 85 2.57 7.97 22.82
C SER A 85 3.23 6.63 22.54
N LEU A 86 4.52 6.51 22.85
CA LEU A 86 5.25 5.25 22.69
C LEU A 86 4.64 4.13 23.56
N GLY A 87 4.09 4.47 24.72
CA GLY A 87 3.47 3.50 25.64
C GLY A 87 2.21 2.83 25.07
N ASP A 88 1.60 3.41 24.04
CA ASP A 88 0.45 2.83 23.33
C ASP A 88 0.87 1.71 22.37
N VAL A 89 2.15 1.68 21.99
CA VAL A 89 2.70 0.62 21.15
C VAL A 89 2.77 -0.71 21.93
N LYS A 90 2.34 -1.79 21.29
CA LYS A 90 2.45 -3.17 21.76
C LYS A 90 3.17 -4.00 20.72
N LEU A 91 3.99 -4.95 21.17
CA LEU A 91 4.79 -5.79 20.29
C LEU A 91 4.32 -7.25 20.30
N SER A 92 4.35 -7.88 19.13
CA SER A 92 4.47 -9.33 19.01
C SER A 92 5.94 -9.68 18.80
N ALA A 93 6.48 -10.62 19.57
CA ALA A 93 7.83 -11.16 19.36
C ALA A 93 7.75 -12.60 18.85
N ASN A 94 8.14 -12.82 17.59
CA ASN A 94 8.20 -14.15 16.98
C ASN A 94 9.65 -14.62 16.84
N TRP A 95 10.00 -15.71 17.54
CA TRP A 95 11.36 -16.20 17.70
C TRP A 95 11.62 -17.45 16.84
N MET A 96 12.54 -17.35 15.90
CA MET A 96 13.02 -18.46 15.09
C MET A 96 14.46 -18.78 15.49
N ALA A 97 14.73 -20.04 15.84
CA ALA A 97 16.08 -20.48 16.22
C ALA A 97 16.32 -21.93 15.82
N ALA A 98 17.59 -22.33 15.71
CA ALA A 98 18.00 -23.72 15.56
C ALA A 98 18.42 -24.29 16.93
N ALA A 99 17.46 -24.58 17.80
CA ALA A 99 17.73 -25.05 19.15
C ALA A 99 18.56 -26.36 19.15
N GLY A 100 19.51 -26.43 20.08
CA GLY A 100 20.51 -27.50 20.17
C GLY A 100 21.62 -27.43 19.10
N PHE A 101 21.63 -26.42 18.22
CA PHE A 101 22.81 -26.12 17.41
C PHE A 101 23.86 -25.38 18.28
N PRO A 102 25.17 -25.69 18.16
CA PRO A 102 26.19 -25.10 19.03
C PRO A 102 26.11 -23.57 19.11
N GLY A 103 25.88 -23.07 20.33
CA GLY A 103 25.82 -21.63 20.64
C GLY A 103 24.43 -20.97 20.50
N GLU A 104 23.50 -21.55 19.73
CA GLU A 104 22.21 -20.91 19.45
C GLU A 104 21.29 -20.82 20.67
N ASP A 105 21.33 -21.81 21.58
CA ASP A 105 20.50 -21.78 22.80
C ASP A 105 20.89 -20.61 23.72
N ALA A 106 22.19 -20.35 23.87
CA ALA A 106 22.71 -19.24 24.67
C ALA A 106 22.41 -17.89 23.99
N ARG A 107 22.62 -17.81 22.67
CA ARG A 107 22.28 -16.63 21.87
C ARG A 107 20.80 -16.27 21.96
N LEU A 108 19.91 -17.26 21.86
CA LEU A 108 18.47 -17.07 22.03
C LEU A 108 18.17 -16.49 23.41
N PHE A 109 18.69 -17.10 24.48
CA PHE A 109 18.47 -16.63 25.85
C PHE A 109 18.95 -15.19 26.07
N ASP A 110 20.18 -14.88 25.66
CA ASP A 110 20.77 -13.55 25.83
C ASP A 110 20.02 -12.48 25.02
N THR A 111 19.53 -12.83 23.83
CA THR A 111 18.75 -11.93 22.99
C THR A 111 17.37 -11.67 23.56
N VAL A 112 16.67 -12.71 24.05
CA VAL A 112 15.38 -12.56 24.75
C VAL A 112 15.55 -11.65 25.98
N ARG A 113 16.60 -11.85 26.77
CA ARG A 113 16.89 -10.99 27.92
C ARG A 113 17.12 -9.54 27.49
N ALA A 114 17.96 -9.30 26.49
CA ALA A 114 18.26 -7.93 26.04
C ALA A 114 17.04 -7.22 25.44
N VAL A 115 16.18 -7.93 24.71
CA VAL A 115 14.92 -7.38 24.19
C VAL A 115 13.96 -7.07 25.34
N SER A 116 13.87 -7.94 26.35
CA SER A 116 13.08 -7.69 27.56
C SER A 116 13.59 -6.45 28.30
N ASP A 117 14.90 -6.34 28.54
CA ASP A 117 15.51 -5.21 29.24
C ASP A 117 15.31 -3.90 28.46
N LEU A 118 15.49 -3.93 27.14
CA LEU A 118 15.23 -2.78 26.26
C LEU A 118 13.77 -2.33 26.38
N CYS A 119 12.82 -3.25 26.19
CA CYS A 119 11.39 -2.94 26.20
C CYS A 119 10.93 -2.40 27.56
N GLN A 120 11.42 -2.97 28.67
CA GLN A 120 11.17 -2.44 30.02
C GLN A 120 11.75 -1.03 30.19
N GLY A 121 12.96 -0.80 29.69
CA GLY A 121 13.62 0.50 29.77
C GLY A 121 12.91 1.61 28.98
N ILE A 122 12.29 1.28 27.85
CA ILE A 122 11.57 2.25 27.00
C ILE A 122 10.04 2.25 27.22
N GLY A 123 9.53 1.42 28.14
CA GLY A 123 8.12 1.40 28.52
C GLY A 123 7.17 0.74 27.53
N ILE A 124 7.63 -0.27 26.78
CA ILE A 124 6.84 -1.00 25.78
C ILE A 124 6.57 -2.43 26.25
N ALA A 125 5.35 -2.91 26.01
CA ALA A 125 4.93 -4.27 26.37
C ALA A 125 5.01 -5.21 25.16
N ILE A 126 5.40 -6.46 25.44
CA ILE A 126 5.32 -7.60 24.51
C ILE A 126 4.21 -8.54 25.01
N PRO A 127 2.91 -8.27 24.75
CA PRO A 127 1.82 -9.08 25.28
C PRO A 127 1.59 -10.40 24.54
N VAL A 128 2.21 -10.60 23.37
CA VAL A 128 2.00 -11.78 22.52
C VAL A 128 3.30 -12.19 21.83
N GLY A 129 3.40 -13.46 21.46
CA GLY A 129 4.55 -13.98 20.73
C GLY A 129 4.40 -15.46 20.41
N LYS A 130 5.36 -15.98 19.67
CA LYS A 130 5.47 -17.40 19.32
C LYS A 130 6.93 -17.77 19.10
N ASP A 131 7.25 -19.05 19.21
CA ASP A 131 8.55 -19.61 18.87
C ASP A 131 8.48 -20.74 17.82
N SER A 132 9.57 -20.90 17.07
CA SER A 132 9.85 -22.00 16.13
C SER A 132 11.33 -22.37 16.24
N LEU A 133 11.61 -23.50 16.90
CA LEU A 133 12.94 -23.83 17.43
C LEU A 133 13.72 -24.89 16.61
N SER A 134 13.26 -25.24 15.41
CA SER A 134 13.87 -26.27 14.56
C SER A 134 14.39 -25.72 13.23
N MET A 135 14.92 -24.50 13.21
CA MET A 135 15.28 -23.77 11.97
C MET A 135 16.61 -24.22 11.34
N ARG A 136 16.74 -25.52 11.09
CA ARG A 136 17.88 -26.14 10.40
C ARG A 136 17.43 -27.25 9.46
N THR A 137 18.17 -27.42 8.37
CA THR A 137 17.95 -28.49 7.39
C THR A 137 19.26 -29.21 7.11
N SER A 138 19.26 -30.54 7.22
CA SER A 138 20.41 -31.40 6.93
C SER A 138 20.07 -32.39 5.82
N TRP A 139 21.02 -32.62 4.90
CA TRP A 139 20.86 -33.60 3.83
C TRP A 139 22.21 -34.19 3.40
N ARG A 140 22.19 -35.30 2.67
CA ARG A 140 23.37 -35.86 2.03
C ARG A 140 23.43 -35.37 0.59
N ASP A 141 24.52 -34.74 0.21
CA ASP A 141 24.77 -34.26 -1.14
C ASP A 141 24.73 -35.45 -2.11
N PRO A 142 23.81 -35.47 -3.09
CA PRO A 142 23.68 -36.58 -4.01
C PRO A 142 24.91 -36.74 -4.93
N ASP A 143 25.69 -35.67 -5.17
CA ASP A 143 26.81 -35.70 -6.13
C ASP A 143 28.10 -36.24 -5.50
N ASN A 144 28.33 -35.97 -4.21
CA ASN A 144 29.58 -36.33 -3.53
C ASN A 144 29.39 -37.10 -2.21
N GLY A 145 28.15 -37.35 -1.80
CA GLY A 145 27.81 -38.10 -0.60
C GLY A 145 28.16 -37.41 0.73
N ARG A 146 28.59 -36.14 0.72
CA ARG A 146 28.92 -35.38 1.94
C ARG A 146 27.66 -34.93 2.66
N GLU A 147 27.70 -34.93 3.98
CA GLU A 147 26.65 -34.27 4.76
C GLU A 147 26.74 -32.75 4.57
N ARG A 148 25.60 -32.14 4.25
CA ARG A 148 25.41 -30.70 4.18
C ARG A 148 24.36 -30.29 5.19
N GLN A 149 24.52 -29.09 5.71
CA GLN A 149 23.58 -28.49 6.64
C GLN A 149 23.47 -27.00 6.36
N VAL A 150 22.25 -26.48 6.42
CA VAL A 150 21.95 -25.05 6.43
C VAL A 150 21.22 -24.75 7.73
N VAL A 151 21.73 -23.75 8.46
CA VAL A 151 21.23 -23.33 9.76
C VAL A 151 20.82 -21.88 9.63
N SER A 152 19.59 -21.57 10.03
CA SER A 152 19.13 -20.19 10.06
C SER A 152 19.79 -19.47 11.24
N PRO A 153 20.22 -18.20 11.10
CA PRO A 153 20.57 -17.39 12.26
C PRO A 153 19.37 -17.26 13.20
N LEU A 154 19.60 -16.96 14.49
CA LEU A 154 18.55 -16.48 15.37
C LEU A 154 17.77 -15.34 14.67
N SER A 155 16.48 -15.53 14.47
CA SER A 155 15.61 -14.58 13.76
C SER A 155 14.50 -14.13 14.69
N LEU A 156 14.58 -12.89 15.15
CA LEU A 156 13.47 -12.22 15.82
C LEU A 156 12.72 -11.37 14.79
N ILE A 157 11.43 -11.62 14.64
CA ILE A 157 10.52 -10.74 13.88
C ILE A 157 9.62 -10.04 14.88
N VAL A 158 9.75 -8.71 14.95
CA VAL A 158 8.91 -7.86 15.78
C VAL A 158 7.79 -7.30 14.93
N THR A 159 6.55 -7.42 15.41
CA THR A 159 5.41 -6.68 14.85
C THR A 159 4.92 -5.70 15.89
N ALA A 160 4.92 -4.41 15.56
CA ALA A 160 4.39 -3.34 16.40
C ALA A 160 2.94 -3.04 16.01
N PHE A 161 2.10 -2.82 17.03
CA PHE A 161 0.68 -2.48 16.92
C PHE A 161 0.38 -1.27 17.80
N ALA A 162 -0.39 -0.30 17.32
CA ALA A 162 -0.79 0.85 18.13
C ALA A 162 -2.13 1.44 17.69
N PRO A 163 -2.93 2.01 18.62
CA PRO A 163 -4.07 2.84 18.25
C PRO A 163 -3.58 4.12 17.54
N VAL A 164 -4.34 4.56 16.55
CA VAL A 164 -4.10 5.78 15.77
C VAL A 164 -5.18 6.80 16.09
N THR A 165 -4.75 8.02 16.39
CA THR A 165 -5.66 9.12 16.76
C THR A 165 -6.28 9.81 15.53
N ASP A 166 -5.56 9.84 14.41
CA ASP A 166 -6.08 10.34 13.13
C ASP A 166 -5.31 9.73 11.95
N ALA A 167 -5.94 8.76 11.27
CA ALA A 167 -5.33 8.04 10.15
C ALA A 167 -4.91 8.95 8.99
N ARG A 168 -5.50 10.13 8.85
CA ARG A 168 -5.19 11.09 7.78
C ARG A 168 -3.81 11.73 7.92
N ARG A 169 -3.24 11.70 9.13
CA ARG A 169 -1.94 12.29 9.46
C ARG A 169 -0.77 11.31 9.29
N THR A 170 -1.04 10.13 8.74
CA THR A 170 0.00 9.13 8.44
C THR A 170 0.98 9.70 7.41
N LEU A 171 2.26 9.68 7.76
CA LEU A 171 3.34 10.14 6.89
C LEU A 171 3.69 9.06 5.86
N THR A 172 4.28 9.47 4.74
CA THR A 172 4.76 8.54 3.70
C THR A 172 6.12 8.99 3.15
N PRO A 173 6.85 8.12 2.44
CA PRO A 173 8.10 8.48 1.77
C PRO A 173 7.94 9.44 0.59
N GLN A 174 6.71 9.75 0.14
CA GLN A 174 6.50 10.60 -1.02
C GLN A 174 6.97 12.04 -0.74
N LEU A 175 8.09 12.41 -1.37
CA LEU A 175 8.56 13.80 -1.37
C LEU A 175 7.55 14.76 -1.99
N VAL A 176 7.40 15.92 -1.36
CA VAL A 176 6.52 17.02 -1.76
C VAL A 176 7.33 18.06 -2.54
N LEU A 177 6.91 18.37 -3.76
CA LEU A 177 7.66 19.23 -4.69
C LEU A 177 7.08 20.65 -4.83
N ASP A 178 5.85 20.86 -4.37
CA ASP A 178 5.09 22.11 -4.48
C ASP A 178 5.01 22.89 -3.15
N ALA A 179 5.84 22.54 -2.17
CA ALA A 179 5.92 23.20 -0.86
C ALA A 179 6.97 24.33 -0.78
N GLY A 180 7.47 24.81 -1.92
CA GLY A 180 8.57 25.77 -2.00
C GLY A 180 9.94 25.10 -1.79
N GLU A 181 10.91 25.83 -1.24
CA GLU A 181 12.22 25.27 -0.94
C GLU A 181 12.16 24.28 0.24
N THR A 182 12.65 23.07 0.01
CA THR A 182 12.66 21.99 1.01
C THR A 182 14.05 21.42 1.22
N ASP A 183 14.25 20.75 2.34
CA ASP A 183 15.48 20.05 2.68
C ASP A 183 15.17 18.65 3.21
N LEU A 184 16.11 17.74 2.98
CA LEU A 184 16.16 16.42 3.59
C LEU A 184 17.05 16.47 4.82
N LEU A 185 16.52 15.98 5.93
CA LEU A 185 17.19 15.87 7.21
C LEU A 185 17.28 14.39 7.60
N LEU A 186 18.49 13.89 7.82
CA LEU A 186 18.73 12.60 8.43
C LEU A 186 18.71 12.75 9.96
N ILE A 187 17.95 11.90 10.63
CA ILE A 187 18.06 11.67 12.07
C ILE A 187 18.76 10.32 12.26
N ASP A 188 20.06 10.35 12.52
CA ASP A 188 20.95 9.19 12.64
C ASP A 188 21.09 8.74 14.10
N LEU A 189 20.33 7.71 14.49
CA LEU A 189 20.40 7.14 15.85
C LEU A 189 21.68 6.30 16.07
N GLY A 190 22.41 5.96 15.00
CA GLY A 190 23.73 5.35 15.06
C GLY A 190 24.85 6.31 15.43
N ARG A 191 24.57 7.63 15.53
CA ARG A 191 25.51 8.67 15.96
C ARG A 191 26.85 8.65 15.20
N GLY A 192 26.81 8.42 13.89
CA GLY A 192 27.97 8.39 13.02
C GLY A 192 28.86 7.16 13.13
N ARG A 193 28.45 6.11 13.88
CA ARG A 193 29.21 4.85 13.94
C ARG A 193 29.32 4.15 12.59
N ASN A 194 28.27 4.27 11.78
CA ASN A 194 28.21 3.80 10.41
C ASN A 194 28.68 2.34 10.24
N ARG A 195 28.14 1.44 11.07
CA ARG A 195 28.47 0.02 11.08
C ARG A 195 27.83 -0.68 9.88
N VAL A 196 28.60 -1.50 9.18
CA VAL A 196 28.20 -2.18 7.92
C VAL A 196 28.23 -3.70 8.04
N GLY A 197 28.53 -4.25 9.22
CA GLY A 197 28.44 -5.68 9.48
C GLY A 197 27.03 -6.19 9.28
N CYS A 198 26.91 -7.27 8.53
CA CYS A 198 25.67 -7.94 8.14
C CYS A 198 24.70 -7.08 7.33
N SER A 199 25.15 -5.94 6.81
CA SER A 199 24.35 -5.10 5.91
C SER A 199 24.09 -5.77 4.56
N ALA A 200 23.08 -5.29 3.84
CA ALA A 200 22.83 -5.65 2.45
C ALA A 200 24.08 -5.44 1.57
N LEU A 201 24.88 -4.39 1.82
CA LEU A 201 26.14 -4.16 1.11
C LEU A 201 27.13 -5.30 1.35
N ALA A 202 27.33 -5.73 2.60
CA ALA A 202 28.21 -6.85 2.91
C ALA A 202 27.70 -8.14 2.25
N GLN A 203 26.40 -8.39 2.32
CA GLN A 203 25.77 -9.60 1.79
C GLN A 203 25.97 -9.76 0.27
N VAL A 204 25.76 -8.69 -0.53
CA VAL A 204 25.95 -8.77 -2.00
C VAL A 204 27.40 -8.97 -2.42
N HIS A 205 28.35 -8.72 -1.51
CA HIS A 205 29.77 -9.01 -1.69
C HIS A 205 30.20 -10.36 -1.08
N SER A 206 29.26 -11.24 -0.73
CA SER A 206 29.53 -12.51 -0.04
C SER A 206 30.37 -12.33 1.25
N ALA A 207 30.16 -11.23 1.96
CA ALA A 207 30.86 -10.88 3.18
C ALA A 207 29.89 -10.68 4.34
N THR A 208 30.39 -10.81 5.58
CA THR A 208 29.63 -10.50 6.80
C THR A 208 30.05 -9.17 7.43
N GLY A 209 31.26 -8.67 7.18
CA GLY A 209 31.82 -7.56 7.95
C GLY A 209 32.14 -7.94 9.40
N ASN A 210 32.46 -6.95 10.23
CA ASN A 210 32.99 -7.17 11.59
C ASN A 210 32.16 -6.55 12.71
N GLU A 211 31.47 -5.43 12.45
CA GLU A 211 30.78 -4.64 13.47
C GLU A 211 29.38 -4.33 12.97
N THR A 212 28.36 -4.71 13.73
CA THR A 212 26.94 -4.64 13.35
C THR A 212 26.26 -3.40 13.92
N PRO A 213 25.24 -2.84 13.25
CA PRO A 213 24.39 -1.83 13.85
C PRO A 213 23.71 -2.36 15.13
N ASP A 214 23.48 -1.46 16.09
CA ASP A 214 22.87 -1.78 17.39
C ASP A 214 22.23 -0.54 18.03
N VAL A 215 21.34 -0.76 19.00
CA VAL A 215 20.78 0.26 19.88
C VAL A 215 21.75 0.52 21.04
N ASP A 216 22.73 1.40 20.82
CA ASP A 216 23.74 1.74 21.83
C ASP A 216 23.17 2.58 23.00
N ASP A 217 22.17 3.42 22.72
CA ASP A 217 21.50 4.27 23.71
C ASP A 217 19.99 4.11 23.56
N ALA A 218 19.41 3.26 24.42
CA ALA A 218 17.98 2.97 24.42
C ALA A 218 17.10 4.22 24.60
N ALA A 219 17.61 5.28 25.25
CA ALA A 219 16.84 6.50 25.48
C ALA A 219 16.58 7.30 24.19
N LEU A 220 17.36 7.05 23.12
CA LEU A 220 17.16 7.70 21.83
C LEU A 220 15.88 7.22 21.13
N LEU A 221 15.41 6.00 21.37
CA LEU A 221 14.17 5.48 20.76
C LEU A 221 12.92 6.27 21.20
N PRO A 222 12.62 6.44 22.51
CA PRO A 222 11.50 7.28 22.93
C PRO A 222 11.69 8.75 22.56
N ALA A 223 12.92 9.27 22.60
CA ALA A 223 13.20 10.64 22.17
C ALA A 223 12.89 10.83 20.67
N PHE A 224 13.33 9.90 19.82
CA PHE A 224 13.06 9.88 18.39
C PHE A 224 11.56 9.84 18.12
N PHE A 225 10.86 8.87 18.71
CA PHE A 225 9.43 8.70 18.51
C PHE A 225 8.65 9.97 18.91
N ALA A 226 8.93 10.52 20.10
CA ALA A 226 8.26 11.72 20.58
C ALA A 226 8.57 12.95 19.71
N ALA A 227 9.82 13.10 19.23
CA ALA A 227 10.21 14.20 18.36
C ALA A 227 9.52 14.10 16.99
N VAL A 228 9.52 12.94 16.34
CA VAL A 228 8.83 12.72 15.06
C VAL A 228 7.33 13.00 15.19
N ARG A 229 6.68 12.47 16.24
CA ARG A 229 5.26 12.72 16.52
C ARG A 229 4.96 14.19 16.76
N ARG A 230 5.81 14.89 17.51
CA ARG A 230 5.67 16.34 17.71
C ARG A 230 5.83 17.12 16.41
N LEU A 231 6.86 16.82 15.61
CA LEU A 231 7.10 17.48 14.32
C LEU A 231 5.92 17.27 13.36
N ALA A 232 5.39 16.04 13.31
CA ALA A 232 4.21 15.70 12.51
C ALA A 232 2.94 16.41 13.01
N GLY A 233 2.70 16.42 14.32
CA GLY A 233 1.56 17.12 14.94
C GLY A 233 1.59 18.64 14.72
N GLU A 234 2.78 19.24 14.68
CA GLU A 234 2.99 20.65 14.32
C GLU A 234 3.01 20.91 12.79
N ARG A 235 2.76 19.88 11.96
CA ARG A 235 2.76 19.92 10.49
C ARG A 235 4.08 20.42 9.88
N LEU A 236 5.20 20.08 10.52
CA LEU A 236 6.55 20.45 10.08
C LEU A 236 7.18 19.42 9.15
N LEU A 237 6.68 18.19 9.14
CA LEU A 237 7.13 17.13 8.24
C LEU A 237 6.28 17.10 6.97
N LEU A 238 6.94 17.00 5.82
CA LEU A 238 6.31 16.83 4.50
C LEU A 238 6.32 15.36 4.06
N ALA A 239 7.40 14.66 4.36
CA ALA A 239 7.61 13.25 4.06
C ALA A 239 8.48 12.62 5.15
N TYR A 240 8.36 11.31 5.31
CA TYR A 240 9.10 10.50 6.27
C TYR A 240 9.41 9.14 5.65
N HIS A 241 10.63 8.66 5.83
CA HIS A 241 10.98 7.28 5.54
C HIS A 241 12.12 6.82 6.45
N ASP A 242 12.01 5.62 7.00
CA ASP A 242 13.01 5.10 7.93
C ASP A 242 14.29 4.62 7.22
N ARG A 243 15.36 4.41 8.00
CA ARG A 243 16.61 3.80 7.51
C ARG A 243 16.71 2.38 8.03
N SER A 244 16.68 1.44 7.10
CA SER A 244 16.74 0.00 7.34
C SER A 244 17.69 -0.66 6.33
N ASP A 245 17.25 -1.69 5.60
CA ASP A 245 18.09 -2.44 4.68
C ASP A 245 18.60 -1.58 3.52
N GLY A 246 19.90 -1.67 3.20
CA GLY A 246 20.53 -0.85 2.16
C GLY A 246 20.81 0.61 2.59
N GLY A 247 20.48 0.97 3.83
CA GLY A 247 20.89 2.21 4.47
C GLY A 247 20.30 3.47 3.85
N LEU A 248 20.97 4.60 4.11
CA LEU A 248 20.54 5.93 3.65
C LEU A 248 20.33 5.98 2.14
N PHE A 249 21.15 5.27 1.36
CA PHE A 249 21.04 5.27 -0.09
C PHE A 249 19.70 4.69 -0.56
N ALA A 250 19.28 3.55 0.02
CA ALA A 250 18.00 2.93 -0.29
C ALA A 250 16.83 3.84 0.12
N THR A 251 16.84 4.35 1.36
CA THR A 251 15.83 5.30 1.87
C THR A 251 15.62 6.47 0.91
N VAL A 252 16.68 7.17 0.52
CA VAL A 252 16.54 8.35 -0.36
C VAL A 252 16.09 7.96 -1.76
N CYS A 253 16.56 6.83 -2.30
CA CYS A 253 16.11 6.34 -3.59
C CYS A 253 14.61 6.01 -3.57
N GLU A 254 14.11 5.33 -2.54
CA GLU A 254 12.70 4.95 -2.42
C GLU A 254 11.80 6.19 -2.27
N MET A 255 12.20 7.18 -1.46
CA MET A 255 11.54 8.49 -1.39
C MET A 255 11.47 9.18 -2.76
N ALA A 256 12.59 9.17 -3.50
CA ALA A 256 12.67 9.73 -4.85
C ALA A 256 11.80 8.96 -5.86
N PHE A 257 11.68 7.63 -5.72
CA PHE A 257 10.82 6.81 -6.56
C PHE A 257 9.34 7.10 -6.31
N ALA A 258 8.94 7.22 -5.04
CA ALA A 258 7.56 7.53 -4.62
C ALA A 258 7.08 8.89 -5.13
N ALA A 259 7.99 9.86 -5.27
CA ALA A 259 7.70 11.20 -5.79
C ALA A 259 8.06 11.41 -7.28
N ARG A 260 8.70 10.42 -7.91
CA ARG A 260 9.33 10.54 -9.25
C ARG A 260 10.13 11.85 -9.42
N CYS A 261 11.08 12.09 -8.52
CA CYS A 261 11.97 13.25 -8.62
C CYS A 261 13.44 12.90 -8.44
N GLY A 262 14.34 13.76 -8.89
CA GLY A 262 15.75 13.66 -8.55
C GLY A 262 16.03 14.13 -7.13
N VAL A 263 17.14 13.68 -6.54
CA VAL A 263 17.62 14.13 -5.22
C VAL A 263 19.12 14.35 -5.28
N SER A 264 19.59 15.45 -4.70
CA SER A 264 21.01 15.72 -4.50
C SER A 264 21.35 15.60 -3.02
N LEU A 265 22.27 14.71 -2.68
CA LEU A 265 22.77 14.50 -1.33
C LEU A 265 24.17 15.10 -1.16
N ASP A 266 24.37 15.87 -0.10
CA ASP A 266 25.67 16.30 0.40
C ASP A 266 26.11 15.37 1.54
N THR A 267 27.25 14.70 1.33
CA THR A 267 27.78 13.70 2.26
C THR A 267 28.96 14.20 3.09
N ASP A 268 29.35 15.47 2.96
CA ASP A 268 30.56 15.99 3.59
C ASP A 268 30.50 15.89 5.12
N GLY A 269 29.37 16.28 5.73
CA GLY A 269 29.20 16.15 7.17
C GLY A 269 29.00 14.70 7.65
N LEU A 270 28.49 13.80 6.78
CA LEU A 270 28.30 12.38 7.12
C LEU A 270 29.62 11.61 7.10
N CYS A 271 30.57 12.08 6.28
CA CYS A 271 31.87 11.47 6.09
C CYS A 271 32.99 12.17 6.86
N TYR A 272 32.64 12.87 7.96
CA TYR A 272 33.61 13.55 8.79
C TYR A 272 34.66 12.56 9.32
N ASP A 273 35.94 12.87 9.13
CA ASP A 273 37.04 12.05 9.60
C ASP A 273 37.84 12.80 10.68
N PRO A 274 37.67 12.47 11.97
CA PRO A 274 38.40 13.12 13.06
C PRO A 274 39.92 12.96 12.96
N LEU A 275 40.40 11.97 12.21
CA LEU A 275 41.82 11.69 12.01
C LEU A 275 42.39 12.36 10.76
N SER A 276 41.58 13.14 10.02
CA SER A 276 42.05 13.98 8.92
C SER A 276 42.78 15.22 9.46
N ASN A 277 43.95 14.99 10.09
CA ASN A 277 44.90 16.03 10.41
C ASN A 277 45.82 16.21 9.19
N ASP A 278 45.53 17.22 8.36
CA ASP A 278 46.49 18.06 7.63
C ASP A 278 45.86 18.60 6.33
N VAL A 279 45.43 19.87 6.37
CA VAL A 279 44.85 20.59 5.23
C VAL A 279 45.89 20.74 4.10
N ASP A 280 47.18 20.78 4.43
CA ASP A 280 48.26 20.95 3.46
C ASP A 280 48.69 19.62 2.79
N GLY A 281 48.39 18.47 3.43
CA GLY A 281 48.72 17.13 2.93
C GLY A 281 47.77 16.63 1.85
N ASN A 282 46.47 16.93 2.00
CA ASN A 282 45.42 16.55 1.06
C ASN A 282 45.52 17.31 -0.29
N GLU A 283 45.96 18.56 -0.27
CA GLU A 283 46.21 19.33 -1.50
C GLU A 283 47.43 18.81 -2.28
N LYS A 284 48.44 18.28 -1.59
CA LYS A 284 49.70 17.82 -2.20
C LYS A 284 49.64 16.40 -2.75
N ARG A 285 48.84 15.49 -2.16
CA ARG A 285 48.69 14.08 -2.62
C ARG A 285 47.28 13.52 -2.39
N PRO A 286 46.28 13.93 -3.19
CA PRO A 286 44.87 13.55 -3.01
C PRO A 286 44.59 12.04 -3.14
N ASP A 287 45.45 11.28 -3.81
CA ASP A 287 45.26 9.84 -4.03
C ASP A 287 45.55 8.98 -2.78
N LEU A 288 46.35 9.46 -1.83
CA LEU A 288 46.78 8.67 -0.66
C LEU A 288 45.63 8.31 0.30
N LEU A 289 44.64 9.20 0.44
CA LEU A 289 43.47 8.97 1.30
C LEU A 289 42.23 8.54 0.52
N ARG A 290 42.35 8.28 -0.80
CA ARG A 290 41.20 7.96 -1.65
C ARG A 290 40.45 6.71 -1.19
N GLY A 291 41.16 5.68 -0.74
CA GLY A 291 40.57 4.44 -0.21
C GLY A 291 39.77 4.68 1.08
N ARG A 292 40.36 5.37 2.06
CA ARG A 292 39.71 5.71 3.33
C ARG A 292 38.52 6.64 3.15
N SER A 293 38.69 7.65 2.30
CA SER A 293 37.61 8.54 1.89
C SER A 293 36.46 7.72 1.33
N PHE A 294 36.70 6.90 0.30
CA PHE A 294 35.66 6.05 -0.29
C PHE A 294 35.01 5.10 0.72
N GLU A 295 35.77 4.51 1.64
CA GLU A 295 35.24 3.66 2.72
C GLU A 295 34.25 4.42 3.62
N LEU A 296 34.60 5.64 4.07
CA LEU A 296 33.71 6.46 4.90
C LEU A 296 32.40 6.79 4.18
N LEU A 297 32.47 7.04 2.87
CA LEU A 297 31.28 7.28 2.06
C LEU A 297 30.39 6.05 1.97
N LEU A 298 30.98 4.88 1.68
CA LEU A 298 30.22 3.62 1.64
C LEU A 298 29.57 3.33 2.99
N ARG A 299 30.30 3.51 4.09
CA ARG A 299 29.77 3.34 5.44
C ARG A 299 28.61 4.31 5.72
N ALA A 300 28.75 5.59 5.40
CA ALA A 300 27.68 6.57 5.61
C ALA A 300 26.42 6.29 4.78
N LEU A 301 26.56 5.77 3.56
CA LEU A 301 25.44 5.49 2.67
C LEU A 301 24.74 4.16 2.96
N PHE A 302 25.50 3.13 3.36
CA PHE A 302 25.02 1.75 3.43
C PHE A 302 25.03 1.16 4.85
N CYS A 303 25.35 1.95 5.88
CA CYS A 303 25.08 1.52 7.25
C CYS A 303 23.57 1.38 7.46
N GLU A 304 23.19 0.34 8.20
CA GLU A 304 21.80 0.02 8.53
C GLU A 304 21.52 0.33 10.00
N GLU A 305 22.14 1.41 10.49
CA GLU A 305 21.84 1.98 11.80
C GLU A 305 20.42 2.55 11.80
N LEU A 306 19.75 2.54 12.95
CA LEU A 306 18.40 3.10 13.06
C LEU A 306 18.39 4.61 12.75
N GLY A 307 17.25 5.08 12.26
CA GLY A 307 17.05 6.48 11.95
C GLY A 307 15.96 6.68 10.91
N ALA A 308 15.83 7.92 10.45
CA ALA A 308 14.91 8.26 9.37
C ALA A 308 15.39 9.48 8.60
N VAL A 309 14.97 9.56 7.34
CA VAL A 309 15.05 10.77 6.53
C VAL A 309 13.68 11.44 6.56
N VAL A 310 13.68 12.72 6.90
CA VAL A 310 12.47 13.55 6.86
C VAL A 310 12.64 14.70 5.89
N GLN A 311 11.57 15.04 5.17
CA GLN A 311 11.53 16.24 4.35
C GLN A 311 10.85 17.37 5.13
N ILE A 312 11.46 18.54 5.13
CA ILE A 312 10.92 19.74 5.78
C ILE A 312 10.98 20.94 4.82
N ARG A 313 10.18 21.98 5.10
CA ARG A 313 10.38 23.28 4.45
C ARG A 313 11.66 23.93 4.98
N ARG A 314 12.42 24.56 4.09
CA ARG A 314 13.66 25.27 4.45
C ARG A 314 13.44 26.38 5.47
N THR A 315 12.29 27.06 5.39
CA THR A 315 11.88 28.10 6.34
C THR A 315 11.64 27.55 7.76
N ASP A 316 11.38 26.25 7.90
CA ASP A 316 11.09 25.61 9.18
C ASP A 316 12.34 25.01 9.86
N ARG A 317 13.54 25.09 9.25
CA ARG A 317 14.80 24.53 9.77
C ARG A 317 15.06 24.85 11.25
N GLY A 318 14.88 26.11 11.65
CA GLY A 318 15.11 26.56 13.02
C GLY A 318 14.21 25.83 14.01
N ARG A 319 12.88 25.87 13.76
CA ARG A 319 11.87 25.22 14.62
C ARG A 319 12.10 23.72 14.72
N VAL A 320 12.38 23.06 13.59
CA VAL A 320 12.64 21.61 13.54
C VAL A 320 13.88 21.25 14.38
N MET A 321 14.99 21.98 14.19
CA MET A 321 16.21 21.73 14.96
C MET A 321 16.07 22.04 16.45
N ASP A 322 15.26 23.03 16.82
CA ASP A 322 14.99 23.34 18.23
C ASP A 322 14.21 22.21 18.92
N ILE A 323 13.23 21.62 18.24
CA ILE A 323 12.50 20.44 18.72
C ILE A 323 13.45 19.26 18.88
N LEU A 324 14.27 18.98 17.88
CA LEU A 324 15.23 17.87 17.92
C LEU A 324 16.30 18.06 19.00
N ARG A 325 16.83 19.27 19.18
CA ARG A 325 17.78 19.59 20.26
C ARG A 325 17.15 19.42 21.64
N ALA A 326 15.91 19.89 21.83
CA ALA A 326 15.19 19.72 23.08
C ALA A 326 14.95 18.24 23.42
N ALA A 327 14.83 17.38 22.41
CA ALA A 327 14.74 15.92 22.55
C ALA A 327 16.12 15.23 22.67
N GLY A 328 17.25 15.95 22.65
CA GLY A 328 18.59 15.36 22.68
C GLY A 328 19.08 14.81 21.34
N LEU A 329 18.33 14.98 20.26
CA LEU A 329 18.62 14.48 18.91
C LEU A 329 19.37 15.50 18.04
N GLY A 330 19.70 16.67 18.56
CA GLY A 330 20.35 17.74 17.79
C GLY A 330 21.69 17.32 17.18
N ALA A 331 22.49 16.52 17.90
CA ALA A 331 23.76 15.98 17.40
C ALA A 331 23.58 14.76 16.47
N CYS A 332 22.38 14.17 16.47
CA CYS A 332 22.00 13.05 15.59
C CYS A 332 21.36 13.57 14.29
N SER A 333 21.15 14.87 14.15
CA SER A 333 20.34 15.44 13.06
C SER A 333 21.21 16.23 12.10
N GLN A 334 21.20 15.86 10.83
CA GLN A 334 22.01 16.49 9.80
C GLN A 334 21.22 16.76 8.53
N PHE A 335 21.35 17.97 7.97
CA PHE A 335 20.83 18.27 6.63
C PHE A 335 21.70 17.58 5.59
N ILE A 336 21.10 16.73 4.79
CA ILE A 336 21.81 15.85 3.86
C ILE A 336 21.53 16.18 2.41
N GLY A 337 20.60 17.07 2.08
CA GLY A 337 20.28 17.36 0.68
C GLY A 337 18.90 17.93 0.44
N ALA A 338 18.45 17.87 -0.81
CA ALA A 338 17.13 18.30 -1.25
C ALA A 338 16.74 17.64 -2.59
N PRO A 339 15.44 17.61 -2.94
CA PRO A 339 15.00 17.30 -4.30
C PRO A 339 15.66 18.21 -5.34
N ASN A 340 15.90 17.70 -6.54
CA ASN A 340 16.53 18.43 -7.64
C ASN A 340 15.69 18.37 -8.94
N PRO A 341 15.88 19.33 -9.87
CA PRO A 341 15.04 19.43 -11.08
C PRO A 341 15.52 18.57 -12.25
N TRP A 342 16.57 17.74 -12.09
CA TRP A 342 17.22 17.05 -13.20
C TRP A 342 16.78 15.58 -13.36
N ASP A 343 15.92 15.08 -12.48
CA ASP A 343 15.52 13.66 -12.36
C ASP A 343 16.72 12.70 -12.19
N ARG A 344 17.71 13.13 -11.39
CA ARG A 344 18.95 12.37 -11.11
C ARG A 344 19.15 12.17 -9.62
N ILE A 345 19.68 11.02 -9.24
CA ILE A 345 20.18 10.76 -7.90
C ILE A 345 21.67 11.12 -7.89
N ARG A 346 22.01 12.17 -7.15
CA ARG A 346 23.35 12.73 -7.09
C ARG A 346 23.89 12.61 -5.68
N ILE A 347 25.07 12.02 -5.55
CA ILE A 347 25.81 11.99 -4.28
C ILE A 347 26.99 12.93 -4.45
N ILE A 348 27.07 13.94 -3.60
CA ILE A 348 28.04 15.02 -3.66
C ILE A 348 28.97 14.88 -2.46
N ARG A 349 30.27 15.03 -2.73
CA ARG A 349 31.32 15.09 -1.73
C ARG A 349 32.42 16.04 -2.17
N ASN A 350 32.87 16.93 -1.30
CA ASN A 350 33.85 17.97 -1.56
C ASN A 350 33.49 18.76 -2.85
N ALA A 351 32.22 19.14 -2.96
CA ALA A 351 31.63 19.80 -4.13
C ALA A 351 31.73 19.02 -5.47
N ARG A 352 32.04 17.72 -5.45
CA ARG A 352 32.08 16.86 -6.65
C ARG A 352 31.01 15.78 -6.58
N ALA A 353 30.34 15.52 -7.71
CA ALA A 353 29.43 14.39 -7.82
C ALA A 353 30.24 13.09 -7.88
N VAL A 354 30.14 12.27 -6.84
CA VAL A 354 30.76 10.94 -6.76
C VAL A 354 29.85 9.85 -7.34
N LEU A 355 28.54 10.10 -7.35
CA LEU A 355 27.53 9.35 -8.10
C LEU A 355 26.61 10.36 -8.77
N ASP A 356 26.25 10.10 -10.02
CA ASP A 356 25.27 10.91 -10.75
C ASP A 356 24.51 10.00 -11.72
N GLU A 357 23.41 9.40 -11.27
CA GLU A 357 22.64 8.40 -12.01
C GLU A 357 21.22 8.88 -12.32
N LYS A 358 20.64 8.41 -13.43
CA LYS A 358 19.22 8.68 -13.69
C LYS A 358 18.37 7.96 -12.66
N ARG A 359 17.36 8.63 -12.13
CA ARG A 359 16.40 7.97 -11.21
C ARG A 359 15.74 6.75 -11.86
N VAL A 360 15.39 6.84 -13.14
CA VAL A 360 14.77 5.73 -13.89
C VAL A 360 15.66 4.47 -13.91
N ASP A 361 16.97 4.63 -14.12
CA ASP A 361 17.90 3.48 -14.21
C ASP A 361 17.98 2.77 -12.84
N LEU A 362 18.08 3.54 -11.76
CA LEU A 362 18.05 3.01 -10.39
C LEU A 362 16.70 2.37 -10.03
N ARG A 363 15.58 2.99 -10.43
CA ARG A 363 14.25 2.45 -10.19
C ARG A 363 14.05 1.12 -10.93
N ARG A 364 14.53 1.03 -12.17
CA ARG A 364 14.48 -0.21 -12.94
C ARG A 364 15.31 -1.30 -12.27
N ALA A 365 16.55 -1.01 -11.88
CA ALA A 365 17.40 -1.95 -11.15
C ALA A 365 16.73 -2.43 -9.84
N TRP A 366 16.11 -1.51 -9.08
CA TRP A 366 15.34 -1.85 -7.88
C TRP A 366 14.14 -2.76 -8.18
N SER A 367 13.46 -2.58 -9.31
CA SER A 367 12.30 -3.39 -9.73
C SER A 367 12.64 -4.73 -10.42
N GLU A 368 13.90 -5.02 -10.75
CA GLU A 368 14.29 -6.23 -11.49
C GLU A 368 13.87 -7.54 -10.80
N THR A 369 13.98 -7.61 -9.47
CA THR A 369 13.56 -8.81 -8.73
C THR A 369 12.06 -9.06 -8.88
N SER A 370 11.24 -8.01 -8.72
CA SER A 370 9.79 -8.13 -8.90
C SER A 370 9.45 -8.49 -10.35
N TYR A 371 10.10 -7.85 -11.33
CA TYR A 371 9.92 -8.17 -12.75
C TYR A 371 10.25 -9.64 -13.06
N HIS A 372 11.41 -10.14 -12.61
CA HIS A 372 11.81 -11.50 -12.90
C HIS A 372 10.92 -12.54 -12.22
N LEU A 373 10.49 -12.30 -10.97
CA LEU A 373 9.59 -13.21 -10.26
C LEU A 373 8.19 -13.22 -10.88
N GLN A 374 7.65 -12.05 -11.25
CA GLN A 374 6.38 -11.97 -11.99
C GLN A 374 6.50 -12.65 -13.35
N ARG A 375 7.58 -12.43 -14.10
CA ARG A 375 7.78 -13.08 -15.40
C ARG A 375 7.85 -14.62 -15.31
N LEU A 376 8.34 -15.16 -14.20
CA LEU A 376 8.39 -16.60 -13.95
C LEU A 376 7.06 -17.18 -13.47
N ARG A 377 6.26 -16.40 -12.75
CA ARG A 377 5.03 -16.84 -12.08
C ARG A 377 3.75 -16.54 -12.88
N ASP A 378 3.71 -15.37 -13.53
CA ASP A 378 2.56 -14.74 -14.16
C ASP A 378 2.75 -14.68 -15.69
N HIS A 379 1.87 -13.97 -16.41
CA HIS A 379 2.03 -13.79 -17.87
C HIS A 379 3.27 -12.92 -18.21
N PRO A 380 4.27 -13.45 -18.94
CA PRO A 380 5.56 -12.77 -19.18
C PRO A 380 5.43 -11.39 -19.85
N GLU A 381 4.50 -11.23 -20.78
CA GLU A 381 4.28 -9.94 -21.46
C GLU A 381 3.68 -8.89 -20.51
N CYS A 382 2.82 -9.28 -19.56
CA CYS A 382 2.29 -8.33 -18.57
C CYS A 382 3.41 -7.87 -17.63
N ALA A 383 4.26 -8.80 -17.17
CA ALA A 383 5.44 -8.44 -16.37
C ALA A 383 6.37 -7.47 -17.14
N GLN A 384 6.56 -7.69 -18.44
CA GLN A 384 7.34 -6.79 -19.30
C GLN A 384 6.68 -5.40 -19.44
N GLU A 385 5.37 -5.34 -19.70
CA GLU A 385 4.60 -4.09 -19.79
C GLU A 385 4.70 -3.26 -18.49
N GLU A 386 4.54 -3.89 -17.32
CA GLU A 386 4.67 -3.21 -16.03
C GLU A 386 6.09 -2.70 -15.78
N TYR A 387 7.10 -3.46 -16.21
CA TYR A 387 8.51 -3.06 -16.07
C TYR A 387 8.90 -1.93 -17.03
N ASP A 388 8.44 -1.98 -18.29
CA ASP A 388 8.75 -0.97 -19.30
C ASP A 388 7.99 0.35 -19.09
N ARG A 389 6.84 0.32 -18.38
CA ARG A 389 6.17 1.54 -17.90
C ARG A 389 7.12 2.47 -17.13
N LEU A 390 8.14 1.93 -16.46
CA LEU A 390 9.10 2.72 -15.69
C LEU A 390 9.95 3.64 -16.57
N LEU A 391 10.06 3.37 -17.88
CA LEU A 391 10.78 4.20 -18.85
C LEU A 391 10.07 5.51 -19.19
N ASP A 392 8.75 5.55 -19.02
CA ASP A 392 7.97 6.73 -19.31
C ASP A 392 8.24 7.78 -18.23
N GLY A 393 9.20 8.66 -18.46
CA GLY A 393 9.57 9.74 -17.54
C GLY A 393 8.48 10.79 -17.36
N ASP A 394 7.56 10.91 -18.32
CA ASP A 394 6.50 11.92 -18.35
C ASP A 394 5.16 11.40 -17.78
N ASP A 395 5.10 10.14 -17.33
CA ASP A 395 3.94 9.56 -16.66
C ASP A 395 3.51 10.44 -15.45
N PRO A 396 2.35 11.10 -15.51
CA PRO A 396 1.90 12.04 -14.48
C PRO A 396 1.37 11.34 -13.22
N GLY A 397 1.24 10.01 -13.25
CA GLY A 397 0.65 9.24 -12.17
C GLY A 397 -0.88 9.32 -12.14
N LEU A 398 -1.46 8.72 -11.10
CA LEU A 398 -2.89 8.83 -10.81
C LEU A 398 -3.31 10.29 -10.68
N SER A 399 -4.53 10.60 -11.14
CA SER A 399 -5.07 11.96 -11.13
C SER A 399 -6.58 11.97 -10.98
N PHE A 400 -7.15 13.13 -10.64
CA PHE A 400 -8.59 13.36 -10.55
C PHE A 400 -9.00 14.46 -11.53
N SER A 401 -9.90 14.13 -12.44
CA SER A 401 -10.53 15.04 -13.40
C SER A 401 -12.03 14.84 -13.31
N LEU A 402 -12.74 15.67 -12.54
CA LEU A 402 -14.17 15.47 -12.24
C LEU A 402 -15.04 16.39 -13.10
N SER A 403 -16.15 15.86 -13.63
CA SER A 403 -17.16 16.62 -14.37
C SER A 403 -18.31 17.14 -13.49
N PHE A 404 -18.22 16.92 -12.19
CA PHE A 404 -19.20 17.32 -11.18
C PHE A 404 -18.49 17.86 -9.94
N ASP A 405 -19.25 18.56 -9.08
CA ASP A 405 -18.75 18.96 -7.77
C ASP A 405 -18.91 17.81 -6.76
N PRO A 406 -17.81 17.22 -6.25
CA PRO A 406 -17.89 16.14 -5.26
C PRO A 406 -18.44 16.60 -3.90
N ALA A 407 -18.48 17.91 -3.62
CA ALA A 407 -19.09 18.45 -2.40
C ALA A 407 -20.62 18.53 -2.49
N GLU A 408 -21.21 18.46 -3.69
CA GLU A 408 -22.66 18.51 -3.88
C GLU A 408 -23.31 17.18 -3.44
N ASP A 409 -24.04 17.24 -2.33
CA ASP A 409 -24.88 16.12 -1.88
C ASP A 409 -26.25 16.13 -2.58
N VAL A 410 -26.32 15.47 -3.73
CA VAL A 410 -27.57 15.32 -4.50
C VAL A 410 -28.63 14.45 -3.83
N ALA A 411 -28.27 13.72 -2.77
CA ALA A 411 -29.21 12.92 -1.99
C ALA A 411 -29.82 13.72 -0.83
N ALA A 412 -29.22 14.85 -0.44
CA ALA A 412 -29.61 15.64 0.72
C ALA A 412 -31.11 16.01 0.76
N PRO A 413 -31.77 16.46 -0.32
CA PRO A 413 -33.21 16.77 -0.29
C PRO A 413 -34.07 15.58 0.15
N PHE A 414 -33.65 14.38 -0.22
CA PHE A 414 -34.39 13.15 0.05
C PHE A 414 -34.03 12.55 1.42
N ILE A 415 -32.78 12.71 1.86
CA ILE A 415 -32.36 12.39 3.23
C ILE A 415 -33.12 13.26 4.24
N ASN A 416 -33.23 14.56 3.95
CA ASN A 416 -33.92 15.53 4.82
C ASN A 416 -35.42 15.28 4.95
N SER A 417 -36.02 14.50 4.05
CA SER A 417 -37.41 14.05 4.19
C SER A 417 -37.61 13.01 5.31
N GLY A 418 -36.51 12.40 5.79
CA GLY A 418 -36.53 11.30 6.76
C GLY A 418 -36.83 9.92 6.15
N ALA A 419 -37.25 9.84 4.90
CA ALA A 419 -37.48 8.57 4.23
C ALA A 419 -36.16 7.86 3.87
N ARG A 420 -35.98 6.64 4.38
CA ARG A 420 -34.84 5.77 4.09
C ARG A 420 -35.30 4.52 3.32
N PRO A 421 -35.26 4.53 1.97
CA PRO A 421 -35.63 3.37 1.17
C PRO A 421 -34.77 2.16 1.53
N ARG A 422 -35.37 0.97 1.55
CA ARG A 422 -34.65 -0.28 1.83
C ARG A 422 -33.82 -0.71 0.62
N VAL A 423 -32.58 -1.10 0.86
CA VAL A 423 -31.71 -1.75 -0.13
C VAL A 423 -31.34 -3.14 0.37
N ALA A 424 -31.51 -4.14 -0.49
CA ALA A 424 -31.05 -5.50 -0.21
C ALA A 424 -29.55 -5.58 -0.51
N ILE A 425 -28.75 -5.67 0.54
CA ILE A 425 -27.31 -5.95 0.47
C ILE A 425 -27.19 -7.47 0.35
N LEU A 426 -27.12 -7.93 -0.89
CA LEU A 426 -27.21 -9.34 -1.22
C LEU A 426 -25.83 -10.00 -1.10
N ARG A 427 -25.79 -11.11 -0.37
CA ARG A 427 -24.59 -11.94 -0.21
C ARG A 427 -24.87 -13.45 -0.24
N GLU A 428 -23.84 -14.20 -0.59
CA GLU A 428 -23.78 -15.66 -0.55
C GLU A 428 -22.59 -16.09 0.32
N GLN A 429 -22.50 -17.36 0.69
CA GLN A 429 -21.31 -17.92 1.34
C GLN A 429 -20.03 -17.56 0.57
N GLY A 430 -19.06 -16.95 1.24
CA GLY A 430 -17.79 -16.49 0.64
C GLY A 430 -17.79 -15.05 0.13
N VAL A 431 -18.95 -14.38 0.07
CA VAL A 431 -19.01 -12.92 -0.15
C VAL A 431 -18.46 -12.19 1.07
N ASN A 432 -17.55 -11.23 0.86
CA ASN A 432 -16.79 -10.58 1.94
C ASN A 432 -16.78 -9.04 1.87
N GLY A 433 -17.35 -8.44 0.82
CA GLY A 433 -17.42 -6.98 0.66
C GLY A 433 -18.79 -6.35 0.97
N HIS A 434 -19.65 -7.04 1.73
CA HIS A 434 -21.03 -6.63 1.96
C HIS A 434 -21.17 -5.54 3.03
N VAL A 435 -20.23 -5.45 3.98
CA VAL A 435 -20.31 -4.49 5.09
C VAL A 435 -19.97 -3.08 4.61
N GLU A 436 -18.89 -2.90 3.84
CA GLU A 436 -18.53 -1.61 3.25
C GLU A 436 -19.56 -1.15 2.20
N MET A 437 -20.15 -2.10 1.46
CA MET A 437 -21.27 -1.82 0.55
C MET A 437 -22.47 -1.26 1.32
N ALA A 438 -22.85 -1.92 2.41
CA ALA A 438 -23.93 -1.44 3.28
C ALA A 438 -23.62 -0.04 3.82
N ALA A 439 -22.39 0.22 4.28
CA ALA A 439 -21.99 1.52 4.81
C ALA A 439 -22.07 2.64 3.76
N ALA A 440 -21.64 2.38 2.51
CA ALA A 440 -21.73 3.36 1.43
C ALA A 440 -23.19 3.73 1.09
N PHE A 441 -24.08 2.74 1.03
CA PHE A 441 -25.52 2.98 0.83
C PHE A 441 -26.18 3.65 2.04
N ASP A 442 -25.79 3.28 3.26
CA ASP A 442 -26.29 3.91 4.48
C ASP A 442 -25.94 5.41 4.53
N ARG A 443 -24.69 5.75 4.18
CA ARG A 443 -24.23 7.13 4.06
C ARG A 443 -24.97 7.92 2.99
N ALA A 444 -25.46 7.26 1.94
CA ALA A 444 -26.30 7.87 0.91
C ALA A 444 -27.80 7.96 1.30
N GLY A 445 -28.19 7.52 2.51
CA GLY A 445 -29.54 7.68 3.05
C GLY A 445 -30.46 6.46 2.87
N PHE A 446 -29.92 5.29 2.58
CA PHE A 446 -30.71 4.05 2.51
C PHE A 446 -30.82 3.36 3.87
N ALA A 447 -31.81 2.48 4.02
CA ALA A 447 -31.84 1.48 5.07
C ALA A 447 -31.25 0.18 4.50
N ALA A 448 -29.96 -0.06 4.75
CA ALA A 448 -29.27 -1.26 4.30
C ALA A 448 -29.77 -2.49 5.06
N VAL A 449 -30.16 -3.54 4.32
CA VAL A 449 -30.65 -4.81 4.89
C VAL A 449 -29.74 -5.93 4.41
N ASP A 450 -29.13 -6.66 5.35
CA ASP A 450 -28.40 -7.90 5.02
C ASP A 450 -29.40 -8.94 4.50
N VAL A 451 -29.19 -9.40 3.26
CA VAL A 451 -29.99 -10.44 2.63
C VAL A 451 -29.05 -11.55 2.18
N HIS A 452 -28.96 -12.60 2.98
CA HIS A 452 -28.21 -13.78 2.58
C HIS A 452 -29.05 -14.63 1.61
N MET A 453 -28.42 -15.31 0.66
CA MET A 453 -29.12 -16.19 -0.28
C MET A 453 -29.97 -17.26 0.44
N SER A 454 -29.53 -17.75 1.59
CA SER A 454 -30.31 -18.68 2.42
C SER A 454 -31.64 -18.08 2.92
N ASP A 455 -31.75 -16.76 3.07
CA ASP A 455 -33.00 -16.08 3.44
C ASP A 455 -34.00 -16.13 2.29
N ILE A 456 -33.55 -15.91 1.06
CA ILE A 456 -34.38 -16.01 -0.15
C ILE A 456 -34.80 -17.47 -0.36
N LEU A 457 -33.87 -18.42 -0.26
CA LEU A 457 -34.13 -19.84 -0.44
C LEU A 457 -35.15 -20.36 0.59
N ALA A 458 -35.00 -19.95 1.85
CA ALA A 458 -35.94 -20.32 2.92
C ALA A 458 -37.24 -19.50 2.93
N GLY A 459 -37.31 -18.40 2.17
CA GLY A 459 -38.48 -17.50 2.12
C GLY A 459 -38.58 -16.54 3.30
N ARG A 460 -37.48 -16.30 4.02
CA ARG A 460 -37.36 -15.30 5.09
C ARG A 460 -37.22 -13.87 4.55
N ALA A 461 -36.77 -13.73 3.31
CA ALA A 461 -36.68 -12.47 2.60
C ALA A 461 -37.27 -12.61 1.19
N GLN A 462 -37.92 -11.55 0.69
CA GLN A 462 -38.48 -11.48 -0.65
C GLN A 462 -37.96 -10.24 -1.37
N LEU A 463 -37.52 -10.38 -2.62
CA LEU A 463 -37.02 -9.25 -3.40
C LEU A 463 -38.14 -8.25 -3.79
N ALA A 464 -39.40 -8.67 -3.66
CA ALA A 464 -40.56 -7.80 -3.80
C ALA A 464 -40.56 -6.61 -2.82
N ASP A 465 -39.95 -6.79 -1.64
CA ASP A 465 -39.90 -5.78 -0.58
C ASP A 465 -38.88 -4.66 -0.83
N PHE A 466 -38.13 -4.75 -1.94
CA PHE A 466 -37.04 -3.84 -2.26
C PHE A 466 -37.25 -3.21 -3.64
N ASN A 467 -36.78 -1.97 -3.79
CA ASN A 467 -36.60 -1.31 -5.08
C ASN A 467 -35.14 -1.35 -5.55
N CYS A 468 -34.21 -1.64 -4.63
CA CYS A 468 -32.77 -1.71 -4.90
C CYS A 468 -32.21 -3.04 -4.39
N VAL A 469 -31.49 -3.74 -5.25
CA VAL A 469 -30.70 -4.94 -4.90
C VAL A 469 -29.25 -4.70 -5.29
N VAL A 470 -28.33 -5.03 -4.38
CA VAL A 470 -26.89 -4.88 -4.63
C VAL A 470 -26.21 -6.21 -4.37
N ALA A 471 -25.69 -6.83 -5.42
CA ALA A 471 -24.87 -8.03 -5.31
C ALA A 471 -23.42 -7.65 -4.98
N CYS A 472 -22.95 -8.05 -3.81
CA CYS A 472 -21.67 -7.60 -3.26
C CYS A 472 -20.48 -8.45 -3.76
N GLY A 473 -19.27 -7.90 -3.61
CA GLY A 473 -18.02 -8.58 -3.99
C GLY A 473 -17.52 -9.63 -2.98
N GLY A 474 -16.62 -10.50 -3.43
CA GLY A 474 -15.96 -11.53 -2.62
C GLY A 474 -15.59 -12.76 -3.43
N PHE A 475 -15.59 -13.92 -2.79
CA PHE A 475 -15.23 -15.20 -3.41
C PHE A 475 -16.34 -16.22 -3.15
N SER A 476 -17.54 -16.00 -3.71
CA SER A 476 -18.65 -16.93 -3.45
C SER A 476 -18.28 -18.36 -3.86
N TYR A 477 -18.47 -19.31 -2.95
CA TYR A 477 -17.99 -20.70 -3.09
C TYR A 477 -16.48 -20.85 -3.38
N GLY A 478 -15.66 -19.85 -3.03
CA GLY A 478 -14.23 -19.84 -3.35
C GLY A 478 -13.94 -19.75 -4.85
N ASP A 479 -14.89 -19.23 -5.65
CA ASP A 479 -14.86 -19.14 -7.11
C ASP A 479 -14.70 -20.50 -7.84
N VAL A 480 -14.96 -21.61 -7.13
CA VAL A 480 -14.96 -22.95 -7.72
C VAL A 480 -16.08 -23.05 -8.77
N LEU A 481 -15.77 -23.66 -9.92
CA LEU A 481 -16.62 -23.71 -11.12
C LEU A 481 -16.74 -22.37 -11.89
N GLY A 482 -15.88 -21.40 -11.58
CA GLY A 482 -15.83 -20.06 -12.16
C GLY A 482 -16.45 -19.01 -11.24
N ALA A 483 -15.83 -17.84 -11.14
CA ALA A 483 -16.24 -16.81 -10.21
C ALA A 483 -17.69 -16.33 -10.48
N GLY A 484 -18.49 -16.22 -9.41
CA GLY A 484 -19.91 -15.88 -9.47
C GLY A 484 -20.84 -16.96 -10.06
N GLN A 485 -20.31 -18.04 -10.66
CA GLN A 485 -21.11 -19.07 -11.33
C GLN A 485 -21.90 -19.94 -10.36
N GLY A 486 -21.29 -20.34 -9.24
CA GLY A 486 -21.97 -21.11 -8.21
C GLY A 486 -23.19 -20.36 -7.68
N TRP A 487 -23.01 -19.07 -7.36
CA TRP A 487 -24.08 -18.19 -6.88
C TRP A 487 -25.19 -18.02 -7.92
N ALA A 488 -24.85 -17.71 -9.16
CA ALA A 488 -25.85 -17.60 -10.24
C ALA A 488 -26.63 -18.90 -10.46
N LYS A 489 -25.94 -20.05 -10.46
CA LYS A 489 -26.59 -21.37 -10.64
C LYS A 489 -27.49 -21.75 -9.47
N THR A 490 -27.14 -21.37 -8.23
CA THR A 490 -28.04 -21.50 -7.07
C THR A 490 -29.36 -20.76 -7.30
N ILE A 491 -29.31 -19.56 -7.89
CA ILE A 491 -30.52 -18.80 -8.25
C ILE A 491 -31.29 -19.49 -9.38
N LEU A 492 -30.61 -19.85 -10.47
CA LEU A 492 -31.25 -20.42 -11.67
C LEU A 492 -31.90 -21.79 -11.41
N PHE A 493 -31.29 -22.63 -10.58
CA PHE A 493 -31.75 -24.00 -10.33
C PHE A 493 -32.67 -24.15 -9.11
N ASN A 494 -32.92 -23.06 -8.37
CA ASN A 494 -33.93 -23.03 -7.33
C ASN A 494 -35.14 -22.21 -7.79
N ALA A 495 -36.30 -22.85 -7.97
CA ALA A 495 -37.50 -22.19 -8.49
C ALA A 495 -37.90 -20.92 -7.72
N ARG A 496 -37.87 -20.96 -6.38
CA ARG A 496 -38.22 -19.81 -5.54
C ARG A 496 -37.27 -18.63 -5.75
N ALA A 497 -35.96 -18.89 -5.77
CA ALA A 497 -34.98 -17.84 -6.00
C ALA A 497 -35.14 -17.29 -7.43
N ARG A 498 -35.18 -18.17 -8.44
CA ARG A 498 -35.39 -17.80 -9.84
C ARG A 498 -36.60 -16.87 -10.02
N ASP A 499 -37.74 -17.23 -9.45
CA ASP A 499 -38.98 -16.44 -9.55
C ASP A 499 -38.86 -15.08 -8.84
N ASN A 500 -38.21 -15.03 -7.67
CA ASN A 500 -37.93 -13.78 -6.95
C ASN A 500 -37.09 -12.81 -7.79
N PHE A 501 -35.99 -13.29 -8.38
CA PHE A 501 -35.10 -12.46 -9.19
C PHE A 501 -35.75 -12.05 -10.51
N ALA A 502 -36.45 -12.97 -11.19
CA ALA A 502 -37.17 -12.66 -12.43
C ALA A 502 -38.22 -11.57 -12.20
N ALA A 503 -39.04 -11.72 -11.14
CA ALA A 503 -40.04 -10.73 -10.77
C ALA A 503 -39.41 -9.36 -10.40
N PHE A 504 -38.26 -9.38 -9.72
CA PHE A 504 -37.54 -8.15 -9.39
C PHE A 504 -37.03 -7.41 -10.64
N PHE A 505 -36.37 -8.11 -11.58
CA PHE A 505 -35.82 -7.49 -12.78
C PHE A 505 -36.91 -6.98 -13.75
N ALA A 506 -38.09 -7.62 -13.76
CA ALA A 506 -39.21 -7.21 -14.60
C ALA A 506 -39.95 -5.95 -14.11
N ARG A 507 -39.79 -5.55 -12.85
CA ARG A 507 -40.46 -4.35 -12.31
C ARG A 507 -39.82 -3.08 -12.89
N PRO A 508 -40.59 -2.09 -13.37
CA PRO A 508 -40.02 -0.86 -13.95
C PRO A 508 -39.41 0.08 -12.90
N ALA A 509 -39.86 -0.01 -11.64
CA ALA A 509 -39.41 0.83 -10.53
C ALA A 509 -38.30 0.18 -9.68
N THR A 510 -37.57 -0.79 -10.24
CA THR A 510 -36.43 -1.44 -9.58
C THR A 510 -35.13 -1.17 -10.32
N PHE A 511 -34.02 -1.21 -9.59
CA PHE A 511 -32.67 -1.09 -10.12
C PHE A 511 -31.72 -1.97 -9.32
N ALA A 512 -30.60 -2.39 -9.93
CA ALA A 512 -29.61 -3.22 -9.25
C ALA A 512 -28.18 -2.91 -9.67
N LEU A 513 -27.28 -3.20 -8.74
CA LEU A 513 -25.83 -3.07 -8.89
C LEU A 513 -25.16 -4.42 -8.61
N GLY A 514 -24.26 -4.84 -9.49
CA GLY A 514 -23.33 -5.94 -9.21
C GLY A 514 -21.90 -5.43 -9.15
N VAL A 515 -21.20 -5.68 -8.04
CA VAL A 515 -19.79 -5.30 -7.89
C VAL A 515 -18.90 -6.52 -7.75
N CYS A 516 -17.83 -6.60 -8.53
CA CYS A 516 -16.84 -7.69 -8.55
C CYS A 516 -17.51 -9.08 -8.66
N ASN A 517 -17.59 -9.86 -7.58
CA ASN A 517 -18.28 -11.17 -7.59
C ASN A 517 -19.78 -11.06 -7.86
N GLY A 518 -20.42 -9.98 -7.41
CA GLY A 518 -21.79 -9.65 -7.78
C GLY A 518 -21.94 -9.26 -9.26
N CYS A 519 -20.92 -8.63 -9.86
CA CYS A 519 -20.86 -8.34 -11.30
C CYS A 519 -20.81 -9.64 -12.11
N GLN A 520 -19.92 -10.56 -11.72
CA GLN A 520 -19.78 -11.89 -12.32
C GLN A 520 -21.08 -12.70 -12.22
N MET A 521 -21.70 -12.71 -11.04
CA MET A 521 -22.98 -13.39 -10.81
C MET A 521 -24.10 -12.80 -11.66
N MET A 522 -24.27 -11.48 -11.68
CA MET A 522 -25.30 -10.83 -12.49
C MET A 522 -25.09 -11.00 -14.00
N SER A 523 -23.83 -10.99 -14.46
CA SER A 523 -23.48 -11.34 -15.85
C SER A 523 -23.94 -12.75 -16.22
N ALA A 524 -23.77 -13.72 -15.31
CA ALA A 524 -24.27 -15.08 -15.51
C ALA A 524 -25.81 -15.19 -15.48
N LEU A 525 -26.50 -14.19 -14.93
CA LEU A 525 -27.97 -14.07 -14.94
C LEU A 525 -28.51 -13.21 -16.09
N ARG A 526 -27.68 -12.78 -17.05
CA ARG A 526 -28.07 -11.82 -18.10
C ARG A 526 -29.34 -12.18 -18.87
N GLU A 527 -29.68 -13.47 -19.02
CA GLU A 527 -30.92 -13.91 -19.70
C GLU A 527 -32.20 -13.52 -18.93
N MET A 528 -32.10 -13.25 -17.63
CA MET A 528 -33.20 -12.80 -16.78
C MET A 528 -33.26 -11.28 -16.64
N ILE A 529 -32.25 -10.55 -17.11
CA ILE A 529 -32.10 -9.11 -16.92
C ILE A 529 -32.42 -8.41 -18.25
N PRO A 530 -33.54 -7.68 -18.37
CA PRO A 530 -33.91 -7.00 -19.60
C PRO A 530 -32.82 -6.02 -20.08
N GLY A 531 -32.37 -6.16 -21.34
CA GLY A 531 -31.36 -5.28 -21.92
C GLY A 531 -29.91 -5.65 -21.59
N ALA A 532 -29.66 -6.79 -20.96
CA ALA A 532 -28.33 -7.29 -20.60
C ALA A 532 -27.77 -8.33 -21.59
N GLU A 533 -28.42 -8.57 -22.73
CA GLU A 533 -28.10 -9.67 -23.66
C GLU A 533 -26.66 -9.59 -24.20
N ALA A 534 -26.14 -8.38 -24.32
CA ALA A 534 -24.78 -8.09 -24.80
C ALA A 534 -23.71 -8.15 -23.70
N TRP A 535 -24.06 -8.34 -22.42
CA TRP A 535 -23.08 -8.35 -21.33
C TRP A 535 -22.04 -9.47 -21.51
N PRO A 536 -20.75 -9.16 -21.27
CA PRO A 536 -19.69 -10.15 -21.37
C PRO A 536 -19.74 -11.11 -20.19
N ARG A 537 -19.06 -12.25 -20.33
CA ARG A 537 -18.63 -13.05 -19.18
C ARG A 537 -17.35 -12.44 -18.63
N PHE A 538 -17.06 -12.69 -17.36
CA PHE A 538 -15.79 -12.32 -16.76
C PHE A 538 -14.98 -13.57 -16.49
N GLU A 539 -13.76 -13.59 -16.99
CA GLU A 539 -12.84 -14.74 -16.93
C GLU A 539 -11.51 -14.32 -16.30
N ARG A 540 -10.62 -15.30 -16.14
CA ARG A 540 -9.25 -15.11 -15.64
C ARG A 540 -8.56 -13.92 -16.30
N ASN A 541 -7.92 -13.09 -15.47
CA ASN A 541 -7.14 -11.95 -15.93
C ASN A 541 -6.05 -12.39 -16.93
N ARG A 542 -5.70 -11.54 -17.91
CA ARG A 542 -4.59 -11.81 -18.85
C ARG A 542 -3.27 -12.11 -18.15
N VAL A 543 -3.02 -11.47 -17.01
CA VAL A 543 -1.81 -11.66 -16.20
C VAL A 543 -1.77 -13.04 -15.51
N GLU A 544 -2.85 -13.82 -15.53
CA GLU A 544 -2.99 -15.13 -14.88
C GLU A 544 -2.88 -15.08 -13.34
N GLN A 545 -2.95 -13.88 -12.77
CA GLN A 545 -2.78 -13.60 -11.34
C GLN A 545 -3.95 -12.77 -10.79
N PHE A 546 -4.15 -12.86 -9.46
CA PHE A 546 -5.01 -11.92 -8.75
C PHE A 546 -4.40 -10.51 -8.76
N GLU A 547 -5.22 -9.51 -9.02
CA GLU A 547 -4.78 -8.11 -9.06
C GLU A 547 -5.53 -7.28 -8.03
N ALA A 548 -4.81 -6.85 -7.00
CA ALA A 548 -5.20 -5.77 -6.10
C ALA A 548 -4.48 -4.48 -6.53
N ARG A 549 -5.21 -3.51 -7.09
CA ARG A 549 -4.66 -2.25 -7.63
C ARG A 549 -5.53 -1.06 -7.24
N PHE A 550 -4.94 0.13 -7.32
CA PHE A 550 -5.67 1.39 -7.31
C PHE A 550 -5.51 1.99 -8.71
N SER A 551 -6.50 1.75 -9.56
CA SER A 551 -6.41 1.96 -11.01
C SER A 551 -7.20 3.18 -11.43
N LEU A 552 -6.69 3.93 -12.41
CA LEU A 552 -7.40 5.06 -13.00
C LEU A 552 -8.49 4.57 -13.95
N VAL A 553 -9.71 5.09 -13.79
CA VAL A 553 -10.84 4.79 -14.68
C VAL A 553 -11.45 6.06 -15.26
N GLU A 554 -12.01 5.97 -16.45
CA GLU A 554 -12.95 6.94 -17.00
C GLU A 554 -14.40 6.45 -16.90
N LEU A 555 -15.32 7.39 -16.71
CA LEU A 555 -16.76 7.17 -16.77
C LEU A 555 -17.30 7.75 -18.08
N PRO A 556 -17.47 6.95 -19.15
CA PRO A 556 -18.09 7.42 -20.38
C PRO A 556 -19.56 7.79 -20.17
N ALA A 557 -20.12 8.57 -21.10
CA ALA A 557 -21.55 8.80 -21.12
C ALA A 557 -22.31 7.49 -21.30
N SER A 558 -23.22 7.18 -20.37
CA SER A 558 -24.04 5.97 -20.42
C SER A 558 -25.41 6.23 -19.75
N PRO A 559 -26.42 5.38 -20.00
CA PRO A 559 -27.71 5.47 -19.33
C PRO A 559 -27.67 5.15 -17.83
N SER A 560 -26.56 4.61 -17.30
CA SER A 560 -26.47 4.11 -15.93
C SER A 560 -26.91 5.17 -14.92
N ILE A 561 -27.94 4.84 -14.15
CA ILE A 561 -28.47 5.76 -13.14
C ILE A 561 -27.44 6.04 -12.04
N PHE A 562 -26.52 5.10 -11.80
CA PHE A 562 -25.46 5.23 -10.81
C PHE A 562 -24.43 6.30 -11.20
N PHE A 563 -24.23 6.53 -12.50
CA PHE A 563 -23.24 7.50 -13.02
C PHE A 563 -23.87 8.78 -13.57
N ALA A 564 -25.12 9.05 -13.24
CA ALA A 564 -25.81 10.28 -13.62
C ALA A 564 -24.99 11.53 -13.21
N GLY A 565 -24.67 12.38 -14.19
CA GLY A 565 -23.85 13.58 -13.98
C GLY A 565 -22.36 13.35 -13.76
N MET A 566 -21.86 12.12 -13.85
CA MET A 566 -20.43 11.79 -13.67
C MET A 566 -19.68 11.57 -15.00
N ALA A 567 -20.39 11.59 -16.13
CA ALA A 567 -19.82 11.34 -17.46
C ALA A 567 -18.64 12.28 -17.76
N GLY A 568 -17.56 11.72 -18.30
CA GLY A 568 -16.29 12.42 -18.57
C GLY A 568 -15.34 12.51 -17.37
N SER A 569 -15.77 12.04 -16.18
CA SER A 569 -14.88 12.00 -15.02
C SER A 569 -13.80 10.93 -15.18
N ARG A 570 -12.58 11.24 -14.73
CA ARG A 570 -11.46 10.31 -14.58
C ARG A 570 -10.97 10.35 -13.14
N LEU A 571 -10.96 9.21 -12.47
CA LEU A 571 -10.63 9.13 -11.05
C LEU A 571 -10.18 7.70 -10.68
N PRO A 572 -9.30 7.53 -9.69
CA PRO A 572 -8.82 6.22 -9.29
C PRO A 572 -9.90 5.43 -8.53
N VAL A 573 -9.88 4.10 -8.64
CA VAL A 573 -10.78 3.18 -7.95
C VAL A 573 -10.03 1.92 -7.52
N VAL A 574 -10.51 1.28 -6.46
CA VAL A 574 -9.97 -0.01 -6.02
C VAL A 574 -10.34 -1.11 -7.02
N VAL A 575 -9.36 -1.91 -7.37
CA VAL A 575 -9.50 -3.15 -8.14
C VAL A 575 -8.99 -4.30 -7.26
N SER A 576 -9.73 -5.40 -7.19
CA SER A 576 -9.35 -6.58 -6.39
C SER A 576 -10.00 -7.85 -6.94
N HIS A 577 -9.43 -8.43 -8.01
CA HIS A 577 -10.00 -9.62 -8.66
C HIS A 577 -8.97 -10.49 -9.38
N GLY A 578 -9.21 -11.80 -9.45
CA GLY A 578 -8.46 -12.74 -10.30
C GLY A 578 -9.16 -13.09 -11.62
N GLU A 579 -10.47 -12.88 -11.70
CA GLU A 579 -11.32 -13.19 -12.86
C GLU A 579 -12.13 -11.97 -13.30
N GLY A 580 -11.44 -10.89 -13.72
CA GLY A 580 -12.09 -9.63 -14.12
C GLY A 580 -12.05 -9.34 -15.61
N ARG A 581 -11.50 -10.21 -16.45
CA ARG A 581 -11.36 -9.95 -17.89
C ARG A 581 -12.69 -10.12 -18.61
N ALA A 582 -13.16 -9.08 -19.28
CA ALA A 582 -14.39 -9.13 -20.06
C ALA A 582 -14.18 -9.97 -21.34
N VAL A 583 -14.99 -11.02 -21.52
CA VAL A 583 -14.99 -11.91 -22.68
C VAL A 583 -16.39 -11.96 -23.28
N PHE A 584 -16.53 -11.40 -24.49
CA PHE A 584 -17.79 -11.35 -25.23
C PHE A 584 -18.02 -12.63 -26.03
N ALA A 585 -19.29 -13.00 -26.21
CA ALA A 585 -19.67 -14.20 -26.98
C ALA A 585 -19.40 -14.04 -28.48
N ALA A 586 -19.52 -12.82 -28.99
CA ALA A 586 -19.28 -12.45 -30.38
C ALA A 586 -18.92 -10.95 -30.45
N HIS A 587 -18.28 -10.53 -31.55
CA HIS A 587 -17.95 -9.13 -31.80
C HIS A 587 -19.21 -8.22 -31.83
N GLU A 588 -20.36 -8.74 -32.26
CA GLU A 588 -21.62 -8.00 -32.22
C GLU A 588 -22.06 -7.68 -30.78
N HIS A 589 -21.82 -8.60 -29.83
CA HIS A 589 -22.13 -8.35 -28.41
C HIS A 589 -21.20 -7.28 -27.84
N GLU A 590 -19.91 -7.33 -28.17
CA GLU A 590 -18.94 -6.30 -27.78
C GLU A 590 -19.37 -4.91 -28.29
N ALA A 591 -19.74 -4.81 -29.57
CA ALA A 591 -20.21 -3.56 -30.17
C ALA A 591 -21.53 -3.03 -29.58
N ARG A 592 -22.40 -3.92 -29.09
CA ARG A 592 -23.70 -3.57 -28.49
C ARG A 592 -23.65 -3.35 -26.98
N ALA A 593 -22.61 -3.82 -26.30
CA ALA A 593 -22.49 -3.68 -24.86
C ALA A 593 -22.32 -2.21 -24.47
N ILE A 594 -23.18 -1.72 -23.57
CA ILE A 594 -23.13 -0.33 -23.14
C ILE A 594 -22.11 -0.21 -22.01
N VAL A 595 -20.90 0.23 -22.36
CA VAL A 595 -19.81 0.46 -21.42
C VAL A 595 -20.12 1.67 -20.53
N ALA A 596 -20.03 1.48 -19.23
CA ALA A 596 -20.26 2.49 -18.20
C ALA A 596 -18.98 2.88 -17.43
N MET A 597 -17.90 2.08 -17.56
CA MET A 597 -16.59 2.35 -16.95
C MET A 597 -15.47 1.70 -17.77
N ARG A 598 -14.34 2.42 -17.93
CA ARG A 598 -13.13 1.91 -18.59
C ARG A 598 -11.87 2.20 -17.79
N TYR A 599 -10.92 1.28 -17.80
CA TYR A 599 -9.54 1.55 -17.39
C TYR A 599 -8.84 2.47 -18.38
N VAL A 600 -8.09 3.42 -17.86
CA VAL A 600 -7.28 4.37 -18.64
C VAL A 600 -5.85 4.41 -18.15
N ASP A 601 -4.92 4.75 -19.03
CA ASP A 601 -3.56 5.11 -18.63
C ASP A 601 -3.55 6.43 -17.84
N HIS A 602 -2.41 6.80 -17.27
CA HIS A 602 -2.27 8.03 -16.48
C HIS A 602 -2.41 9.32 -17.30
N HIS A 603 -2.37 9.25 -18.64
CA HIS A 603 -2.71 10.36 -19.53
C HIS A 603 -4.22 10.44 -19.83
N GLY A 604 -5.00 9.48 -19.33
CA GLY A 604 -6.45 9.41 -19.44
C GLY A 604 -6.94 8.84 -20.76
N ARG A 605 -6.14 8.00 -21.44
CA ARG A 605 -6.56 7.28 -22.66
C ARG A 605 -6.99 5.85 -22.29
N PRO A 606 -8.09 5.32 -22.85
CA PRO A 606 -8.45 3.91 -22.70
C PRO A 606 -7.26 3.01 -23.03
N SER A 607 -7.00 2.03 -22.17
CA SER A 607 -5.78 1.22 -22.25
C SER A 607 -6.06 -0.27 -22.16
N GLU A 608 -5.27 -1.05 -22.89
CA GLU A 608 -5.15 -2.50 -22.75
C GLU A 608 -3.77 -2.92 -22.23
N VAL A 609 -2.93 -1.94 -21.90
CA VAL A 609 -1.58 -2.15 -21.36
C VAL A 609 -1.68 -2.41 -19.86
N TYR A 610 -1.01 -3.46 -19.39
CA TYR A 610 -0.92 -3.78 -17.98
C TYR A 610 0.14 -2.91 -17.29
N PRO A 611 -0.05 -2.46 -16.03
CA PRO A 611 -1.20 -2.72 -15.15
C PRO A 611 -2.27 -1.61 -15.19
N TYR A 612 -2.20 -0.64 -16.11
CA TYR A 612 -3.25 0.38 -16.26
C TYR A 612 -4.62 -0.27 -16.46
N ASN A 613 -4.66 -1.30 -17.30
CA ASN A 613 -5.73 -2.27 -17.39
C ASN A 613 -5.28 -3.59 -16.72
N PRO A 614 -5.70 -3.85 -15.47
CA PRO A 614 -5.17 -4.95 -14.67
C PRO A 614 -5.63 -6.34 -15.13
N ASN A 615 -6.69 -6.44 -15.93
CA ASN A 615 -7.23 -7.74 -16.37
C ASN A 615 -7.12 -8.01 -17.87
N GLY A 616 -6.77 -7.01 -18.67
CA GLY A 616 -6.69 -7.14 -20.13
C GLY A 616 -8.04 -7.14 -20.83
N SER A 617 -9.07 -6.49 -20.27
CA SER A 617 -10.37 -6.37 -20.94
C SER A 617 -10.28 -5.48 -22.18
N PRO A 618 -10.93 -5.83 -23.31
CA PRO A 618 -10.91 -5.05 -24.54
C PRO A 618 -11.35 -3.59 -24.34
N GLY A 619 -10.63 -2.64 -24.92
CA GLY A 619 -10.88 -1.21 -24.81
C GLY A 619 -10.88 -0.67 -23.37
N GLY A 620 -10.29 -1.40 -22.42
CA GLY A 620 -10.33 -1.07 -21.00
C GLY A 620 -11.68 -1.33 -20.33
N ALA A 621 -12.67 -1.92 -21.00
CA ALA A 621 -14.04 -2.02 -20.49
C ALA A 621 -14.12 -2.82 -19.18
N THR A 622 -14.69 -2.23 -18.14
CA THR A 622 -14.74 -2.87 -16.81
C THR A 622 -16.05 -2.67 -16.05
N GLY A 623 -16.98 -1.89 -16.62
CA GLY A 623 -18.35 -1.77 -16.14
C GLY A 623 -19.33 -1.60 -17.28
N PHE A 624 -20.54 -2.14 -17.12
CA PHE A 624 -21.58 -2.20 -18.14
C PHE A 624 -22.95 -1.85 -17.54
N THR A 625 -23.85 -1.36 -18.37
CA THR A 625 -25.23 -1.07 -17.97
C THR A 625 -26.24 -1.55 -19.01
N THR A 626 -27.53 -1.56 -18.67
CA THR A 626 -28.65 -1.82 -19.56
C THR A 626 -29.09 -0.55 -20.29
N ALA A 627 -29.85 -0.70 -21.39
CA ALA A 627 -30.30 0.44 -22.19
C ALA A 627 -31.18 1.44 -21.42
N ASP A 628 -31.92 0.96 -20.41
CA ASP A 628 -32.71 1.78 -19.50
C ASP A 628 -31.93 2.27 -18.27
N GLY A 629 -30.66 1.88 -18.13
CA GLY A 629 -29.75 2.33 -17.08
C GLY A 629 -29.98 1.75 -15.69
N ARG A 630 -31.04 0.96 -15.48
CA ARG A 630 -31.47 0.50 -14.15
C ARG A 630 -30.59 -0.61 -13.60
N PHE A 631 -29.94 -1.38 -14.46
CA PHE A 631 -29.04 -2.43 -14.04
C PHE A 631 -27.61 -2.09 -14.47
N SER A 632 -26.68 -2.13 -13.52
CA SER A 632 -25.27 -1.85 -13.76
C SER A 632 -24.41 -2.92 -13.09
N ILE A 633 -23.34 -3.33 -13.76
CA ILE A 633 -22.36 -4.27 -13.23
C ILE A 633 -20.96 -3.69 -13.43
N MET A 634 -20.05 -3.89 -12.48
CA MET A 634 -18.66 -3.45 -12.59
C MET A 634 -17.70 -4.31 -11.78
N MET A 635 -16.47 -4.45 -12.27
CA MET A 635 -15.42 -5.19 -11.55
C MET A 635 -14.76 -4.38 -10.42
N PRO A 636 -14.47 -3.07 -10.58
CA PRO A 636 -13.87 -2.27 -9.51
C PRO A 636 -14.82 -2.04 -8.32
N HIS A 637 -14.27 -1.60 -7.19
CA HIS A 637 -14.95 -1.46 -5.90
C HIS A 637 -15.07 0.00 -5.41
N PRO A 638 -16.01 0.81 -5.93
CA PRO A 638 -16.29 2.16 -5.41
C PRO A 638 -16.66 2.19 -3.92
N GLU A 639 -17.28 1.13 -3.41
CA GLU A 639 -17.69 0.98 -2.01
C GLU A 639 -16.53 0.79 -1.04
N ARG A 640 -15.33 0.47 -1.53
CA ARG A 640 -14.12 0.37 -0.70
C ARG A 640 -13.38 1.71 -0.59
N VAL A 641 -13.79 2.71 -1.37
CA VAL A 641 -13.17 4.04 -1.44
C VAL A 641 -14.23 5.14 -1.56
N PHE A 642 -15.32 5.04 -0.79
CA PHE A 642 -16.35 6.08 -0.75
C PHE A 642 -15.97 7.25 0.18
N ARG A 643 -14.98 7.06 1.05
CA ARG A 643 -14.39 8.10 1.91
C ARG A 643 -13.00 8.47 1.39
N GLY A 644 -12.61 9.74 1.57
CA GLY A 644 -11.29 10.21 1.15
C GLY A 644 -10.15 9.46 1.83
N VAL A 645 -10.29 9.22 3.15
CA VAL A 645 -9.30 8.53 3.98
C VAL A 645 -9.10 7.05 3.61
N GLN A 646 -10.00 6.44 2.84
CA GLN A 646 -9.85 5.06 2.36
C GLN A 646 -9.03 4.95 1.07
N MET A 647 -8.76 6.08 0.40
CA MET A 647 -8.04 6.08 -0.86
C MET A 647 -6.54 5.90 -0.60
N SER A 648 -5.94 4.89 -1.24
CA SER A 648 -4.48 4.67 -1.23
C SER A 648 -3.72 5.96 -1.61
N TRP A 649 -4.26 6.75 -2.54
CA TRP A 649 -3.73 8.06 -2.82
C TRP A 649 -4.84 9.07 -3.14
N HIS A 650 -4.64 10.31 -2.70
CA HIS A 650 -5.37 11.47 -3.14
C HIS A 650 -4.47 12.71 -3.13
N PRO A 651 -4.79 13.78 -3.89
CA PRO A 651 -4.05 15.05 -3.85
C PRO A 651 -3.79 15.57 -2.44
N ALA A 652 -2.64 16.21 -2.22
CA ALA A 652 -2.26 16.70 -0.89
C ALA A 652 -3.20 17.78 -0.33
N ASP A 653 -3.82 18.56 -1.21
CA ASP A 653 -4.77 19.62 -0.84
C ASP A 653 -6.22 19.12 -0.67
N TRP A 654 -6.44 17.80 -0.59
CA TRP A 654 -7.76 17.19 -0.47
C TRP A 654 -8.57 17.73 0.70
N GLU A 655 -7.99 17.73 1.90
CA GLU A 655 -8.64 18.27 3.10
C GLU A 655 -8.77 19.80 3.04
N ALA A 656 -7.79 20.49 2.46
CA ALA A 656 -7.82 21.95 2.31
C ALA A 656 -8.96 22.40 1.37
N ARG A 657 -9.38 21.54 0.43
CA ARG A 657 -10.57 21.71 -0.42
C ARG A 657 -11.88 21.37 0.29
N GLY A 658 -11.85 21.03 1.58
CA GLY A 658 -13.02 20.61 2.36
C GLY A 658 -13.59 19.24 1.98
N ARG A 659 -12.79 18.40 1.31
CA ARG A 659 -13.25 17.08 0.82
C ARG A 659 -12.97 16.02 1.88
N HIS A 660 -14.04 15.47 2.46
CA HIS A 660 -13.97 14.32 3.38
C HIS A 660 -14.39 13.01 2.71
N ASP A 661 -15.36 13.09 1.81
CA ASP A 661 -15.83 11.97 1.01
C ASP A 661 -15.01 11.86 -0.28
N SER A 662 -14.92 10.64 -0.79
CA SER A 662 -14.40 10.40 -2.13
C SER A 662 -15.48 10.77 -3.17
N PRO A 663 -15.10 11.15 -4.40
CA PRO A 663 -16.07 11.41 -5.46
C PRO A 663 -16.94 10.19 -5.78
N TRP A 664 -16.50 8.98 -5.43
CA TRP A 664 -17.29 7.75 -5.57
C TRP A 664 -18.57 7.73 -4.73
N LEU A 665 -18.66 8.53 -3.66
CA LEU A 665 -19.91 8.64 -2.88
C LEU A 665 -21.08 9.16 -3.75
N ARG A 666 -20.79 9.94 -4.80
CA ARG A 666 -21.79 10.42 -5.77
C ARG A 666 -22.57 9.27 -6.40
N MET A 667 -21.93 8.13 -6.63
CA MET A 667 -22.57 6.96 -7.22
C MET A 667 -23.75 6.44 -6.39
N PHE A 668 -23.57 6.37 -5.07
CA PHE A 668 -24.60 5.93 -4.13
C PHE A 668 -25.67 7.00 -3.92
N ARG A 669 -25.27 8.28 -3.89
CA ARG A 669 -26.21 9.42 -3.83
C ARG A 669 -27.10 9.50 -5.08
N ASN A 670 -26.56 9.19 -6.26
CA ASN A 670 -27.33 9.11 -7.50
C ASN A 670 -28.41 8.03 -7.42
N ALA A 671 -28.10 6.85 -6.85
CA ALA A 671 -29.08 5.82 -6.59
C ALA A 671 -30.19 6.30 -5.64
N ARG A 672 -29.85 7.05 -4.58
CA ARG A 672 -30.84 7.64 -3.66
C ARG A 672 -31.76 8.61 -4.39
N ARG A 673 -31.18 9.50 -5.20
CA ARG A 673 -31.92 10.51 -5.99
C ARG A 673 -32.86 9.89 -7.01
N TRP A 674 -32.48 8.77 -7.63
CA TRP A 674 -33.31 8.11 -8.64
C TRP A 674 -34.63 7.60 -8.06
N LEU A 675 -34.65 7.19 -6.79
CA LEU A 675 -35.86 6.67 -6.13
C LEU A 675 -36.93 7.72 -5.79
N GLY A 676 -36.58 9.01 -5.78
CA GLY A 676 -37.37 10.03 -5.08
C GLY A 676 -36.94 10.05 -3.64
#